data_AF-A0A397D3H5-F1
#
_entry.id   AF-A0A397D3H5-F1
#
_cell.length_a   1.000
_cell.length_b   1.000
_cell.length_c   1.000
_cell.angle_alpha   90.00
_cell.angle_beta   90.00
_cell.angle_gamma   90.00
#
_symmetry.space_group_name_H-M   'P 1'
#
loop_
_entity.id
_entity.type
_entity.pdbx_description
1 polymer ?
#
loop_
_entity_poly.entity_id
_entity_poly.type
_entity_poly.pdbx_seq_one_letter_code
_entity_poly.pdbx_strand_id
1 'polypeptide(L)'
;MELVLSGDREFVDAARATALLASYPHFSSFTRISLRNKSYSLEAAQVFATFLKTIPAGLVVADLADMIAGRPEDEALLVLEHVCQSLSSHAFVEVDLSDNALGEKGVRASFGVLERQVNLERLYLCNNGLSAESAQVIADVLLFRGANVPTKLKTFHFYNNMSGDGGAKALATLFPSTPLLEDLRFSTTRSQREGCRVFAHALSTLSNLKFVDLSDNTFGAEGAMVLAVALAKQSRLEVLNLRDASIGDEGLIAIANALVAQRVTSLRVLDVSGNDLTEESMTALAKLLKTLPLLEELRVEENEIGSGGASILAAVLQKKSVTPLLRVFQSNSNELSSTGGYRLAVALAKKPQLASVELDGNMFSDDAVAKITAALPSNVLGSLEDNMEDDDEDDFSDEIDDWSDDDEVKAEDNDVDELAASLSQVYRLMYTCVLDVLRFDPVREVVDAARAKELLAPFQGRSTFHTISLRGKSYTQAGAAVVADFLRTLRGIKVADLADIIAGRPEDEALVVLTTISKALVGHVLDEIDLSDNALGEKGVRACFAVLIPQPMLKRLSFCNNGISAAASAVIAKEVVLQQDGVAKSLETFHFFNNMSGHEGCLAVASMLSGCPNLTSFRFASARAGAAASLQLAQSIGQHVRHLTSLDLSDCSFDDQGAVALAAAIAKQTRLKVLKLRDASLGPEGAKLVVAALATAGIQLESLDLSGNELEDQGIANLIGGGSCGRLLDSQVGLKVLRLDENEVTSKGLAVLADSLHGELSWASALEELSLYGNEITASGAMSIVKAVSNKAFLKLVQLDSNMISSVGLVKLRAALVTAGKAHVLGSMEDNDEDAESDDGSDGDDDDEAE
;
A
#
# COMPACT_ATOMS: atom_id res chain seq x y z
N MET A 1 -18.74 -36.77 -5.18
CA MET A 1 -19.98 -36.08 -5.59
C MET A 1 -19.74 -34.58 -5.44
N GLU A 2 -20.58 -33.74 -6.01
CA GLU A 2 -20.52 -32.28 -5.78
C GLU A 2 -21.81 -31.82 -5.11
N LEU A 3 -21.70 -30.87 -4.18
CA LEU A 3 -22.83 -30.17 -3.59
C LEU A 3 -22.82 -28.77 -4.17
N VAL A 4 -23.60 -28.56 -5.22
CA VAL A 4 -23.67 -27.27 -5.93
C VAL A 4 -25.10 -26.78 -5.86
N LEU A 5 -25.32 -25.65 -5.22
CA LEU A 5 -26.64 -25.04 -5.12
C LEU A 5 -26.88 -24.16 -6.34
N SER A 6 -27.32 -24.77 -7.44
CA SER A 6 -27.67 -24.06 -8.67
C SER A 6 -28.94 -23.23 -8.55
N GLY A 7 -29.03 -22.13 -9.30
CA GLY A 7 -30.22 -21.28 -9.43
C GLY A 7 -29.88 -19.80 -9.31
N ASP A 8 -30.90 -18.95 -9.52
CA ASP A 8 -30.77 -17.49 -9.42
C ASP A 8 -30.50 -17.03 -7.97
N ARG A 9 -30.10 -15.76 -7.84
CA ARG A 9 -29.86 -15.09 -6.56
C ARG A 9 -31.11 -15.15 -5.69
N GLU A 10 -31.02 -15.82 -4.55
CA GLU A 10 -32.12 -15.94 -3.59
C GLU A 10 -31.63 -15.72 -2.15
N PHE A 11 -32.52 -15.24 -1.29
CA PHE A 11 -32.30 -15.25 0.16
C PHE A 11 -32.67 -16.63 0.73
N VAL A 12 -31.79 -17.21 1.55
CA VAL A 12 -31.94 -18.56 2.08
C VAL A 12 -32.09 -18.48 3.60
N ASP A 13 -33.29 -18.81 4.08
CA ASP A 13 -33.57 -19.04 5.50
C ASP A 13 -33.37 -20.52 5.90
N ALA A 14 -33.57 -20.87 7.17
CA ALA A 14 -33.39 -22.25 7.66
C ALA A 14 -34.28 -23.29 6.97
N ALA A 15 -35.53 -22.93 6.63
CA ALA A 15 -36.46 -23.84 5.97
C ALA A 15 -36.01 -24.11 4.53
N ARG A 16 -35.59 -23.05 3.83
CA ARG A 16 -35.05 -23.14 2.48
C ARG A 16 -33.72 -23.90 2.45
N ALA A 17 -32.82 -23.67 3.40
CA ALA A 17 -31.57 -24.41 3.56
C ALA A 17 -31.83 -25.92 3.73
N THR A 18 -32.80 -26.29 4.57
CA THR A 18 -33.21 -27.69 4.77
C THR A 18 -33.74 -28.30 3.47
N ALA A 19 -34.57 -27.56 2.72
CA ALA A 19 -35.12 -28.02 1.45
C ALA A 19 -34.02 -28.21 0.38
N LEU A 20 -33.05 -27.30 0.31
CA LEU A 20 -31.90 -27.39 -0.60
C LEU A 20 -31.03 -28.62 -0.28
N LEU A 21 -30.81 -28.90 1.00
CA LEU A 21 -30.01 -30.04 1.45
C LEU A 21 -30.74 -31.39 1.39
N ALA A 22 -32.08 -31.41 1.32
CA ALA A 22 -32.86 -32.64 1.35
C ALA A 22 -32.54 -33.63 0.20
N SER A 23 -32.00 -33.12 -0.91
CA SER A 23 -31.57 -33.92 -2.06
C SER A 23 -30.20 -34.57 -1.87
N TYR A 24 -29.45 -34.20 -0.83
CA TYR A 24 -28.09 -34.66 -0.57
C TYR A 24 -28.06 -35.68 0.58
N PRO A 25 -27.61 -36.92 0.35
CA PRO A 25 -27.55 -37.93 1.41
C PRO A 25 -26.47 -37.58 2.44
N HIS A 26 -26.80 -37.66 3.73
CA HIS A 26 -25.84 -37.53 4.83
C HIS A 26 -24.69 -38.54 4.70
N PHE A 27 -23.49 -38.16 5.16
CA PHE A 27 -22.27 -38.99 5.13
C PHE A 27 -21.76 -39.36 3.73
N SER A 28 -22.28 -38.73 2.67
CA SER A 28 -21.72 -38.86 1.33
C SER A 28 -20.39 -38.13 1.23
N SER A 29 -19.46 -38.68 0.45
CA SER A 29 -18.18 -38.01 0.16
C SER A 29 -18.35 -37.02 -1.00
N PHE A 30 -18.03 -35.77 -0.73
CA PHE A 30 -18.03 -34.68 -1.71
C PHE A 30 -16.61 -34.22 -1.99
N THR A 31 -16.35 -33.77 -3.22
CA THR A 31 -15.08 -33.18 -3.65
C THR A 31 -15.17 -31.67 -3.81
N ARG A 32 -16.37 -31.16 -4.13
CA ARG A 32 -16.67 -29.72 -4.30
C ARG A 32 -17.93 -29.36 -3.53
N ILE A 33 -17.89 -28.20 -2.88
CA ILE A 33 -19.10 -27.47 -2.46
C ILE A 33 -19.15 -26.13 -3.19
N SER A 34 -20.37 -25.70 -3.53
CA SER A 34 -20.65 -24.34 -3.99
C SER A 34 -21.92 -23.84 -3.32
N LEU A 35 -21.75 -22.82 -2.49
CA LEU A 35 -22.83 -22.07 -1.84
C LEU A 35 -23.05 -20.71 -2.52
N ARG A 36 -22.44 -20.53 -3.70
CA ARG A 36 -22.38 -19.28 -4.43
C ARG A 36 -23.75 -18.66 -4.73
N ASN A 37 -23.77 -17.33 -4.89
CA ASN A 37 -24.87 -16.55 -5.50
C ASN A 37 -26.19 -16.71 -4.73
N LYS A 38 -26.10 -16.80 -3.40
CA LYS A 38 -27.25 -16.93 -2.48
C LYS A 38 -26.92 -16.21 -1.19
N SER A 39 -27.84 -15.44 -0.64
CA SER A 39 -27.61 -14.69 0.60
C SER A 39 -28.21 -15.45 1.79
N TYR A 40 -27.40 -15.88 2.75
CA TYR A 40 -27.83 -16.78 3.82
C TYR A 40 -28.19 -16.07 5.14
N SER A 41 -29.27 -16.51 5.78
CA SER A 41 -29.57 -16.18 7.17
C SER A 41 -28.60 -16.87 8.15
N LEU A 42 -28.46 -16.36 9.37
CA LEU A 42 -27.64 -17.05 10.38
C LEU A 42 -28.17 -18.46 10.68
N GLU A 43 -29.49 -18.63 10.74
CA GLU A 43 -30.13 -19.94 10.96
C GLU A 43 -29.90 -20.87 9.77
N ALA A 44 -29.93 -20.36 8.54
CA ALA A 44 -29.56 -21.14 7.35
C ALA A 44 -28.11 -21.60 7.42
N ALA A 45 -27.18 -20.70 7.79
CA ALA A 45 -25.77 -21.02 7.96
C ALA A 45 -25.56 -22.11 9.01
N GLN A 46 -26.33 -22.12 10.09
CA GLN A 46 -26.29 -23.19 11.10
C GLN A 46 -26.79 -24.54 10.56
N VAL A 47 -27.84 -24.53 9.73
CA VAL A 47 -28.33 -25.73 9.04
C VAL A 47 -27.25 -26.28 8.10
N PHE A 48 -26.63 -25.44 7.28
CA PHE A 48 -25.52 -25.82 6.41
C PHE A 48 -24.32 -26.32 7.22
N ALA A 49 -23.87 -25.59 8.23
CA ALA A 49 -22.73 -25.97 9.07
C ALA A 49 -22.96 -27.33 9.75
N THR A 50 -24.19 -27.62 10.17
CA THR A 50 -24.55 -28.93 10.75
C THR A 50 -24.42 -30.04 9.72
N PHE A 51 -24.91 -29.81 8.50
CA PHE A 51 -24.78 -30.76 7.39
C PHE A 51 -23.31 -30.96 6.96
N LEU A 52 -22.56 -29.86 6.77
CA LEU A 52 -21.17 -29.86 6.31
C LEU A 52 -20.26 -30.63 7.28
N LYS A 53 -20.51 -30.56 8.59
CA LYS A 53 -19.82 -31.39 9.61
C LYS A 53 -20.05 -32.89 9.47
N THR A 54 -21.10 -33.32 8.76
CA THR A 54 -21.35 -34.76 8.48
C THR A 54 -20.57 -35.27 7.28
N ILE A 55 -19.99 -34.38 6.47
CA ILE A 55 -19.21 -34.74 5.29
C ILE A 55 -17.86 -35.34 5.76
N PRO A 56 -17.52 -36.57 5.35
CA PRO A 56 -16.19 -37.12 5.61
C PRO A 56 -15.11 -36.29 4.93
N ALA A 57 -13.91 -36.22 5.53
CA ALA A 57 -12.77 -35.51 4.94
C ALA A 57 -12.54 -35.95 3.48
N GLY A 58 -12.38 -34.98 2.56
CA GLY A 58 -12.28 -35.25 1.12
C GLY A 58 -12.67 -34.08 0.21
N LEU A 59 -13.33 -33.03 0.74
CA LEU A 59 -13.52 -31.78 0.00
C LEU A 59 -12.18 -31.15 -0.36
N VAL A 60 -12.06 -30.77 -1.62
CA VAL A 60 -10.89 -30.10 -2.19
C VAL A 60 -11.25 -28.75 -2.82
N VAL A 61 -12.53 -28.44 -3.01
CA VAL A 61 -13.00 -27.15 -3.50
C VAL A 61 -14.09 -26.57 -2.60
N ALA A 62 -13.91 -25.32 -2.17
CA ALA A 62 -14.93 -24.51 -1.52
C ALA A 62 -15.20 -23.23 -2.33
N ASP A 63 -16.38 -23.16 -2.92
CA ASP A 63 -16.86 -22.00 -3.66
C ASP A 63 -17.93 -21.28 -2.81
N LEU A 64 -17.49 -20.21 -2.14
CA LEU A 64 -18.25 -19.45 -1.15
C LEU A 64 -18.50 -18.01 -1.61
N ALA A 65 -18.37 -17.74 -2.91
CA ALA A 65 -18.50 -16.38 -3.43
C ALA A 65 -19.94 -15.85 -3.36
N ASP A 66 -20.12 -14.54 -3.13
CA ASP A 66 -21.43 -13.88 -3.09
C ASP A 66 -22.44 -14.56 -2.13
N MET A 67 -21.95 -15.06 -1.00
CA MET A 67 -22.77 -15.80 -0.03
C MET A 67 -23.28 -14.94 1.13
N ILE A 68 -22.58 -13.85 1.43
CA ILE A 68 -22.96 -12.89 2.48
C ILE A 68 -23.27 -11.48 1.96
N ALA A 69 -23.30 -11.29 0.64
CA ALA A 69 -23.56 -10.00 0.03
C ALA A 69 -24.94 -9.43 0.40
N GLY A 70 -24.98 -8.12 0.65
CA GLY A 70 -26.21 -7.37 0.98
C GLY A 70 -26.75 -7.63 2.39
N ARG A 71 -25.93 -8.19 3.30
CA ARG A 71 -26.32 -8.52 4.67
C ARG A 71 -25.71 -7.53 5.67
N PRO A 72 -26.38 -7.27 6.81
CA PRO A 72 -25.77 -6.49 7.89
C PRO A 72 -24.46 -7.14 8.35
N GLU A 73 -23.41 -6.33 8.54
CA GLU A 73 -22.04 -6.80 8.84
C GLU A 73 -22.00 -7.83 9.97
N ASP A 74 -22.61 -7.53 11.13
CA ASP A 74 -22.60 -8.41 12.30
C ASP A 74 -23.15 -9.81 12.01
N GLU A 75 -24.20 -9.90 11.18
CA GLU A 75 -24.82 -11.17 10.81
C GLU A 75 -24.04 -11.88 9.70
N ALA A 76 -23.53 -11.12 8.73
CA ALA A 76 -22.71 -11.59 7.63
C ALA A 76 -21.45 -12.31 8.13
N LEU A 77 -20.75 -11.70 9.11
CA LEU A 77 -19.56 -12.28 9.73
C LEU A 77 -19.86 -13.61 10.41
N LEU A 78 -20.97 -13.70 11.15
CA LEU A 78 -21.37 -14.93 11.83
C LEU A 78 -21.74 -16.02 10.82
N VAL A 79 -22.47 -15.69 9.75
CA VAL A 79 -22.81 -16.63 8.66
C VAL A 79 -21.54 -17.23 8.07
N LEU A 80 -20.59 -16.37 7.70
CA LEU A 80 -19.33 -16.79 7.09
C LEU A 80 -18.50 -17.63 8.04
N GLU A 81 -18.37 -17.21 9.30
CA GLU A 81 -17.64 -17.94 10.34
C GLU A 81 -18.20 -19.35 10.58
N HIS A 82 -19.53 -19.49 10.71
CA HIS A 82 -20.16 -20.79 10.93
C HIS A 82 -19.89 -21.76 9.79
N VAL A 83 -20.01 -21.27 8.55
CA VAL A 83 -19.79 -22.08 7.34
C VAL A 83 -18.31 -22.43 7.22
N CYS A 84 -17.40 -21.45 7.27
CA CYS A 84 -15.97 -21.69 7.16
C CYS A 84 -15.44 -22.61 8.26
N GLN A 85 -15.89 -22.42 9.51
CA GLN A 85 -15.46 -23.27 10.63
C GLN A 85 -15.94 -24.72 10.47
N SER A 86 -17.11 -24.95 9.88
CA SER A 86 -17.61 -26.29 9.58
C SER A 86 -16.77 -27.04 8.53
N LEU A 87 -15.98 -26.28 7.75
CA LEU A 87 -15.15 -26.78 6.66
C LEU A 87 -13.67 -26.99 7.06
N SER A 88 -13.27 -26.55 8.26
CA SER A 88 -11.88 -26.55 8.73
C SER A 88 -11.14 -27.89 8.75
N SER A 89 -11.85 -29.01 8.73
CA SER A 89 -11.25 -30.36 8.68
C SER A 89 -10.81 -30.80 7.28
N HIS A 90 -11.05 -29.99 6.25
CA HIS A 90 -10.83 -30.35 4.84
C HIS A 90 -9.55 -29.69 4.30
N ALA A 91 -8.92 -30.35 3.32
CA ALA A 91 -7.69 -29.90 2.70
C ALA A 91 -7.98 -29.37 1.29
N PHE A 92 -8.21 -28.06 1.20
CA PHE A 92 -8.61 -27.39 -0.02
C PHE A 92 -7.44 -27.22 -0.99
N VAL A 93 -7.76 -27.44 -2.26
CA VAL A 93 -6.94 -27.10 -3.44
C VAL A 93 -7.43 -25.79 -4.05
N GLU A 94 -8.72 -25.47 -3.89
CA GLU A 94 -9.36 -24.26 -4.42
C GLU A 94 -10.31 -23.67 -3.39
N VAL A 95 -10.18 -22.36 -3.16
CA VAL A 95 -11.09 -21.57 -2.32
C VAL A 95 -11.46 -20.30 -3.08
N ASP A 96 -12.75 -20.05 -3.23
CA ASP A 96 -13.27 -18.79 -3.75
C ASP A 96 -14.12 -18.10 -2.68
N LEU A 97 -13.69 -16.90 -2.30
CA LEU A 97 -14.33 -16.03 -1.32
C LEU A 97 -14.75 -14.69 -1.94
N SER A 98 -14.80 -14.58 -3.27
CA SER A 98 -15.07 -13.34 -3.99
C SER A 98 -16.47 -12.79 -3.72
N ASP A 99 -16.69 -11.52 -3.98
CA ASP A 99 -18.02 -10.87 -3.95
C ASP A 99 -18.72 -10.90 -2.58
N ASN A 100 -17.97 -10.97 -1.49
CA ASN A 100 -18.51 -11.07 -0.12
C ASN A 100 -18.35 -9.80 0.72
N ALA A 101 -17.77 -8.72 0.18
CA ALA A 101 -17.51 -7.47 0.91
C ALA A 101 -16.87 -7.73 2.30
N LEU A 102 -15.81 -8.54 2.33
CA LEU A 102 -15.26 -9.12 3.55
C LEU A 102 -14.73 -8.09 4.56
N GLY A 103 -13.99 -7.07 4.08
CA GLY A 103 -13.12 -6.28 4.95
C GLY A 103 -12.15 -7.14 5.80
N GLU A 104 -11.51 -6.55 6.82
CA GLU A 104 -10.55 -7.30 7.66
C GLU A 104 -11.22 -8.41 8.47
N LYS A 105 -12.38 -8.10 9.07
CA LYS A 105 -13.12 -9.05 9.92
C LYS A 105 -13.64 -10.25 9.12
N GLY A 106 -14.07 -10.06 7.88
CA GLY A 106 -14.54 -11.15 7.00
C GLY A 106 -13.41 -12.08 6.58
N VAL A 107 -12.20 -11.56 6.36
CA VAL A 107 -11.01 -12.41 6.16
C VAL A 107 -10.78 -13.31 7.37
N ARG A 108 -10.88 -12.75 8.59
CA ARG A 108 -10.73 -13.53 9.84
C ARG A 108 -11.84 -14.56 10.01
N ALA A 109 -13.09 -14.23 9.70
CA ALA A 109 -14.20 -15.17 9.68
C ALA A 109 -13.99 -16.33 8.67
N SER A 110 -13.16 -16.11 7.64
CA SER A 110 -12.80 -17.11 6.63
C SER A 110 -11.64 -18.03 7.03
N PHE A 111 -11.06 -17.89 8.23
CA PHE A 111 -9.89 -18.69 8.64
C PHE A 111 -10.12 -20.20 8.58
N GLY A 112 -11.35 -20.67 8.83
CA GLY A 112 -11.68 -22.08 8.69
C GLY A 112 -11.37 -22.67 7.31
N VAL A 113 -11.33 -21.87 6.24
CA VAL A 113 -10.98 -22.34 4.89
C VAL A 113 -9.63 -21.81 4.38
N LEU A 114 -8.92 -20.97 5.14
CA LEU A 114 -7.62 -20.38 4.74
C LEU A 114 -6.45 -20.88 5.59
N GLU A 115 -6.66 -21.04 6.89
CA GLU A 115 -5.63 -21.46 7.85
C GLU A 115 -5.16 -22.88 7.53
N ARG A 116 -3.84 -23.13 7.57
CA ARG A 116 -3.21 -24.46 7.40
C ARG A 116 -3.52 -25.17 6.07
N GLN A 117 -4.00 -24.46 5.05
CA GLN A 117 -4.29 -25.05 3.74
C GLN A 117 -3.03 -25.26 2.88
N VAL A 118 -2.18 -26.22 3.26
CA VAL A 118 -0.90 -26.52 2.59
C VAL A 118 -1.03 -27.01 1.14
N ASN A 119 -2.24 -27.40 0.72
CA ASN A 119 -2.52 -27.90 -0.62
C ASN A 119 -3.21 -26.86 -1.53
N LEU A 120 -3.45 -25.64 -1.04
CA LEU A 120 -4.16 -24.63 -1.80
C LEU A 120 -3.34 -24.23 -3.03
N GLU A 121 -3.92 -24.46 -4.21
CA GLU A 121 -3.36 -24.10 -5.50
C GLU A 121 -4.06 -22.87 -6.10
N ARG A 122 -5.33 -22.63 -5.75
CA ARG A 122 -6.13 -21.55 -6.31
C ARG A 122 -6.87 -20.80 -5.22
N LEU A 123 -6.70 -19.48 -5.20
CA LEU A 123 -7.37 -18.60 -4.25
C LEU A 123 -7.91 -17.37 -4.98
N TYR A 124 -9.19 -17.11 -4.77
CA TYR A 124 -9.92 -15.98 -5.33
C TYR A 124 -10.49 -15.12 -4.21
N LEU A 125 -10.11 -13.84 -4.22
CA LEU A 125 -10.45 -12.84 -3.21
C LEU A 125 -10.92 -11.54 -3.89
N CYS A 126 -11.69 -11.68 -4.97
CA CYS A 126 -12.04 -10.57 -5.84
C CYS A 126 -13.25 -9.80 -5.30
N ASN A 127 -13.31 -8.49 -5.56
CA ASN A 127 -14.48 -7.67 -5.24
C ASN A 127 -14.93 -7.80 -3.77
N ASN A 128 -13.99 -7.65 -2.85
CA ASN A 128 -14.22 -7.86 -1.42
C ASN A 128 -14.01 -6.61 -0.56
N GLY A 129 -13.70 -5.46 -1.16
CA GLY A 129 -13.43 -4.22 -0.43
C GLY A 129 -12.26 -4.36 0.55
N LEU A 130 -11.24 -5.15 0.20
CA LEU A 130 -10.14 -5.47 1.11
C LEU A 130 -9.17 -4.29 1.25
N SER A 131 -8.96 -3.84 2.49
CA SER A 131 -7.99 -2.79 2.85
C SER A 131 -6.54 -3.29 2.87
N ALA A 132 -5.58 -2.39 3.10
CA ALA A 132 -4.17 -2.74 3.32
C ALA A 132 -3.96 -3.73 4.48
N GLU A 133 -4.66 -3.53 5.60
CA GLU A 133 -4.62 -4.40 6.78
C GLU A 133 -5.18 -5.78 6.44
N SER A 134 -6.26 -5.82 5.65
CA SER A 134 -6.87 -7.06 5.19
C SER A 134 -5.91 -7.86 4.31
N ALA A 135 -5.22 -7.19 3.40
CA ALA A 135 -4.17 -7.78 2.57
C ALA A 135 -2.99 -8.32 3.40
N GLN A 136 -2.61 -7.63 4.48
CA GLN A 136 -1.60 -8.14 5.43
C GLN A 136 -2.08 -9.40 6.13
N VAL A 137 -3.32 -9.45 6.61
CA VAL A 137 -3.88 -10.66 7.24
C VAL A 137 -3.93 -11.83 6.26
N ILE A 138 -4.25 -11.57 4.99
CA ILE A 138 -4.22 -12.58 3.91
C ILE A 138 -2.79 -13.07 3.69
N ALA A 139 -1.83 -12.16 3.58
CA ALA A 139 -0.43 -12.54 3.43
C ALA A 139 0.02 -13.42 4.60
N ASP A 140 -0.27 -12.99 5.83
CA ASP A 140 0.08 -13.70 7.05
C ASP A 140 -0.55 -15.09 7.11
N VAL A 141 -1.85 -15.24 6.85
CA VAL A 141 -2.53 -16.55 6.93
C VAL A 141 -2.06 -17.53 5.85
N LEU A 142 -1.71 -17.02 4.66
CA LEU A 142 -1.15 -17.84 3.57
C LEU A 142 0.30 -18.26 3.84
N LEU A 143 1.07 -17.44 4.54
CA LEU A 143 2.43 -17.74 4.96
C LEU A 143 2.47 -18.59 6.24
N PHE A 144 1.41 -18.54 7.05
CA PHE A 144 1.25 -19.29 8.29
C PHE A 144 0.83 -20.75 8.04
N ARG A 145 1.62 -21.49 7.25
CA ARG A 145 1.35 -22.89 6.84
C ARG A 145 2.39 -23.90 7.31
N GLY A 146 3.30 -23.47 8.18
CA GLY A 146 4.46 -24.22 8.65
C GLY A 146 5.76 -23.62 8.13
N ALA A 147 6.82 -23.70 8.93
CA ALA A 147 8.08 -23.00 8.69
C ALA A 147 8.73 -23.39 7.35
N ASN A 148 8.85 -22.42 6.44
CA ASN A 148 9.23 -22.54 5.02
C ASN A 148 8.75 -23.76 4.24
N VAL A 149 7.44 -23.96 4.28
CA VAL A 149 6.70 -24.66 3.22
C VAL A 149 6.27 -23.59 2.20
N PRO A 150 6.88 -23.54 1.00
CA PRO A 150 6.37 -22.68 -0.06
C PRO A 150 4.90 -22.97 -0.32
N THR A 151 4.14 -21.94 -0.67
CA THR A 151 2.75 -22.12 -1.09
C THR A 151 2.72 -22.99 -2.35
N LYS A 152 1.63 -23.74 -2.53
CA LYS A 152 1.35 -24.42 -3.78
C LYS A 152 0.50 -23.57 -4.73
N LEU A 153 0.33 -22.28 -4.42
CA LEU A 153 -0.50 -21.39 -5.20
C LEU A 153 0.05 -21.29 -6.63
N LYS A 154 -0.81 -21.66 -7.56
CA LYS A 154 -0.64 -21.49 -9.01
C LYS A 154 -1.52 -20.35 -9.51
N THR A 155 -2.64 -20.09 -8.84
CA THR A 155 -3.56 -19.00 -9.16
C THR A 155 -3.83 -18.16 -7.92
N PHE A 156 -3.61 -16.85 -8.04
CA PHE A 156 -3.95 -15.88 -7.01
C PHE A 156 -4.64 -14.68 -7.66
N HIS A 157 -5.94 -14.58 -7.43
CA HIS A 157 -6.76 -13.48 -7.95
C HIS A 157 -7.18 -12.58 -6.80
N PHE A 158 -6.74 -11.33 -6.88
CA PHE A 158 -6.96 -10.27 -5.90
C PHE A 158 -7.23 -8.97 -6.66
N TYR A 159 -8.35 -8.91 -7.39
CA TYR A 159 -8.71 -7.71 -8.15
C TYR A 159 -9.99 -7.06 -7.62
N ASN A 160 -10.17 -5.79 -7.96
CA ASN A 160 -11.29 -4.96 -7.48
C ASN A 160 -11.33 -4.90 -5.94
N ASN A 161 -10.24 -4.43 -5.33
CA ASN A 161 -10.10 -4.29 -3.88
C ASN A 161 -9.54 -2.91 -3.54
N MET A 162 -9.77 -2.43 -2.32
CA MET A 162 -9.41 -1.06 -1.90
C MET A 162 -8.12 -1.07 -1.07
N SER A 163 -7.09 -1.76 -1.56
CA SER A 163 -5.93 -2.13 -0.74
C SER A 163 -4.78 -1.12 -0.81
N GLY A 164 -4.70 -0.35 -1.90
CA GLY A 164 -3.72 0.73 -2.08
C GLY A 164 -2.27 0.25 -2.02
N ASP A 165 -1.36 1.19 -1.71
CA ASP A 165 0.08 0.90 -1.58
C ASP A 165 0.40 -0.06 -0.43
N GLY A 166 -0.36 0.03 0.67
CA GLY A 166 -0.21 -0.86 1.82
C GLY A 166 -0.51 -2.31 1.45
N GLY A 167 -1.58 -2.55 0.68
CA GLY A 167 -1.94 -3.87 0.19
C GLY A 167 -0.93 -4.46 -0.78
N ALA A 168 -0.44 -3.67 -1.74
CA ALA A 168 0.65 -4.10 -2.62
C ALA A 168 1.90 -4.52 -1.83
N LYS A 169 2.33 -3.71 -0.85
CA LYS A 169 3.49 -4.04 -0.01
C LYS A 169 3.28 -5.30 0.83
N ALA A 170 2.08 -5.48 1.37
CA ALA A 170 1.71 -6.67 2.14
C ALA A 170 1.76 -7.93 1.26
N LEU A 171 1.08 -7.93 0.11
CA LEU A 171 1.02 -9.09 -0.77
C LEU A 171 2.36 -9.37 -1.47
N ALA A 172 3.21 -8.36 -1.68
CA ALA A 172 4.56 -8.54 -2.19
C ALA A 172 5.40 -9.51 -1.33
N THR A 173 5.09 -9.62 -0.02
CA THR A 173 5.74 -10.59 0.88
C THR A 173 5.42 -12.05 0.55
N LEU A 174 4.36 -12.33 -0.22
CA LEU A 174 3.95 -13.68 -0.62
C LEU A 174 4.85 -14.26 -1.71
N PHE A 175 5.34 -13.44 -2.64
CA PHE A 175 5.97 -13.91 -3.87
C PHE A 175 7.24 -14.75 -3.67
N PRO A 176 8.16 -14.39 -2.74
CA PRO A 176 9.31 -15.26 -2.45
C PRO A 176 8.92 -16.67 -2.00
N SER A 177 7.73 -16.82 -1.41
CA SER A 177 7.20 -18.09 -0.93
C SER A 177 6.20 -18.74 -1.88
N THR A 178 6.02 -18.22 -3.10
CA THR A 178 4.99 -18.67 -4.06
C THR A 178 5.58 -18.99 -5.44
N PRO A 179 6.62 -19.87 -5.52
CA PRO A 179 7.41 -20.07 -6.75
C PRO A 179 6.66 -20.80 -7.88
N LEU A 180 5.50 -21.38 -7.57
CA LEU A 180 4.64 -22.11 -8.51
C LEU A 180 3.55 -21.23 -9.13
N LEU A 181 3.54 -19.93 -8.84
CA LEU A 181 2.52 -19.02 -9.35
C LEU A 181 2.60 -18.92 -10.87
N GLU A 182 1.46 -19.20 -11.52
CA GLU A 182 1.29 -19.16 -12.97
C GLU A 182 0.28 -18.06 -13.38
N ASP A 183 -0.73 -17.78 -12.56
CA ASP A 183 -1.80 -16.82 -12.85
C ASP A 183 -1.95 -15.85 -11.67
N LEU A 184 -1.53 -14.61 -11.90
CA LEU A 184 -1.60 -13.51 -10.94
C LEU A 184 -2.48 -12.41 -11.51
N ARG A 185 -3.55 -12.07 -10.78
CA ARG A 185 -4.40 -10.92 -11.10
C ARG A 185 -4.49 -10.01 -9.90
N PHE A 186 -4.01 -8.79 -10.07
CA PHE A 186 -3.92 -7.75 -9.05
C PHE A 186 -4.42 -6.42 -9.64
N SER A 187 -5.49 -6.47 -10.44
CA SER A 187 -6.05 -5.29 -11.12
C SER A 187 -7.05 -4.51 -10.25
N THR A 188 -7.19 -3.21 -10.49
CA THR A 188 -8.13 -2.33 -9.76
C THR A 188 -7.94 -2.46 -8.24
N THR A 189 -6.69 -2.34 -7.78
CA THR A 189 -6.37 -2.44 -6.33
C THR A 189 -6.07 -1.08 -5.70
N ARG A 190 -6.13 -0.03 -6.53
CA ARG A 190 -5.79 1.37 -6.21
C ARG A 190 -4.35 1.54 -5.73
N SER A 191 -3.46 0.59 -6.04
CA SER A 191 -2.04 0.74 -5.77
C SER A 191 -1.48 1.88 -6.62
N GLN A 192 -0.65 2.70 -5.99
CA GLN A 192 0.00 3.85 -6.58
C GLN A 192 1.49 3.53 -6.81
N ARG A 193 2.26 4.51 -7.27
CA ARG A 193 3.64 4.32 -7.77
C ARG A 193 4.54 3.56 -6.79
N GLU A 194 4.50 3.90 -5.50
CA GLU A 194 5.39 3.27 -4.52
C GLU A 194 4.98 1.83 -4.19
N GLY A 195 3.68 1.54 -4.04
CA GLY A 195 3.20 0.18 -3.86
C GLY A 195 3.51 -0.70 -5.06
N CYS A 196 3.21 -0.21 -6.27
CA CYS A 196 3.48 -0.88 -7.53
C CYS A 196 4.97 -1.17 -7.74
N ARG A 197 5.86 -0.23 -7.39
CA ARG A 197 7.32 -0.43 -7.45
C ARG A 197 7.79 -1.57 -6.54
N VAL A 198 7.30 -1.62 -5.31
CA VAL A 198 7.62 -2.72 -4.37
C VAL A 198 7.06 -4.05 -4.86
N PHE A 199 5.83 -4.05 -5.38
CA PHE A 199 5.18 -5.22 -5.93
C PHE A 199 5.94 -5.77 -7.14
N ALA A 200 6.28 -4.91 -8.12
CA ALA A 200 7.10 -5.24 -9.28
C ALA A 200 8.46 -5.81 -8.88
N HIS A 201 9.11 -5.22 -7.88
CA HIS A 201 10.38 -5.74 -7.37
C HIS A 201 10.22 -7.16 -6.81
N ALA A 202 9.17 -7.43 -6.03
CA ALA A 202 8.92 -8.75 -5.49
C ALA A 202 8.54 -9.78 -6.58
N LEU A 203 7.86 -9.36 -7.66
CA LEU A 203 7.60 -10.24 -8.82
C LEU A 203 8.88 -10.78 -9.45
N SER A 204 10.01 -10.06 -9.33
CA SER A 204 11.30 -10.55 -9.84
C SER A 204 11.82 -11.81 -9.13
N THR A 205 11.18 -12.24 -8.03
CA THR A 205 11.46 -13.52 -7.36
C THR A 205 10.78 -14.71 -8.03
N LEU A 206 9.80 -14.47 -8.91
CA LEU A 206 9.05 -15.48 -9.65
C LEU A 206 9.68 -15.76 -11.02
N SER A 207 9.36 -16.91 -11.61
CA SER A 207 9.86 -17.32 -12.93
C SER A 207 8.90 -18.20 -13.75
N ASN A 208 7.68 -18.43 -13.24
CA ASN A 208 6.69 -19.35 -13.83
C ASN A 208 5.39 -18.66 -14.28
N LEU A 209 5.33 -17.32 -14.27
CA LEU A 209 4.11 -16.60 -14.62
C LEU A 209 3.73 -16.83 -16.09
N LYS A 210 2.44 -17.10 -16.30
CA LYS A 210 1.77 -17.26 -17.59
C LYS A 210 0.71 -16.19 -17.80
N PHE A 211 -0.04 -15.83 -16.77
CA PHE A 211 -1.06 -14.80 -16.79
C PHE A 211 -0.72 -13.74 -15.76
N VAL A 212 -0.54 -12.50 -16.22
CA VAL A 212 -0.27 -11.35 -15.38
C VAL A 212 -1.26 -10.26 -15.76
N ASP A 213 -2.14 -9.93 -14.82
CA ASP A 213 -3.07 -8.82 -14.93
C ASP A 213 -2.81 -7.84 -13.80
N LEU A 214 -2.29 -6.66 -14.16
CA LEU A 214 -1.93 -5.59 -13.24
C LEU A 214 -2.67 -4.29 -13.60
N SER A 215 -3.71 -4.39 -14.44
CA SER A 215 -4.41 -3.23 -14.96
C SER A 215 -5.02 -2.34 -13.87
N ASP A 216 -5.25 -1.07 -14.18
CA ASP A 216 -5.91 -0.12 -13.28
C ASP A 216 -5.19 -0.02 -11.92
N ASN A 217 -3.87 0.22 -12.01
CA ASN A 217 -2.97 0.56 -10.90
C ASN A 217 -1.88 1.49 -11.40
N THR A 218 -1.45 2.48 -10.63
CA THR A 218 -0.49 3.48 -11.12
C THR A 218 0.95 2.99 -10.94
N PHE A 219 1.54 2.32 -11.94
CA PHE A 219 2.96 1.95 -11.88
C PHE A 219 3.88 3.16 -12.08
N GLY A 220 3.53 4.05 -13.02
CA GLY A 220 4.46 5.06 -13.52
C GLY A 220 5.61 4.44 -14.31
N ALA A 221 6.34 5.28 -15.06
CA ALA A 221 7.52 4.84 -15.81
C ALA A 221 8.55 4.09 -14.95
N GLU A 222 8.88 4.59 -13.76
CA GLU A 222 9.84 3.94 -12.85
C GLU A 222 9.37 2.55 -12.40
N GLY A 223 8.08 2.40 -12.05
CA GLY A 223 7.50 1.12 -11.66
C GLY A 223 7.49 0.13 -12.82
N ALA A 224 7.19 0.60 -14.03
CA ALA A 224 7.21 -0.19 -15.26
C ALA A 224 8.62 -0.66 -15.63
N MET A 225 9.65 0.16 -15.44
CA MET A 225 11.05 -0.26 -15.61
C MET A 225 11.44 -1.38 -14.64
N VAL A 226 11.00 -1.31 -13.38
CA VAL A 226 11.22 -2.40 -12.42
C VAL A 226 10.43 -3.64 -12.82
N LEU A 227 9.20 -3.47 -13.31
CA LEU A 227 8.37 -4.56 -13.81
C LEU A 227 9.01 -5.25 -15.02
N ALA A 228 9.64 -4.52 -15.93
CA ALA A 228 10.38 -5.08 -17.06
C ALA A 228 11.44 -6.10 -16.62
N VAL A 229 12.15 -5.83 -15.52
CA VAL A 229 13.12 -6.77 -14.93
C VAL A 229 12.46 -8.04 -14.39
N ALA A 230 11.26 -7.94 -13.85
CA ALA A 230 10.49 -9.11 -13.40
C ALA A 230 9.97 -9.93 -14.59
N LEU A 231 9.40 -9.25 -15.60
CA LEU A 231 8.85 -9.87 -16.81
C LEU A 231 9.92 -10.58 -17.64
N ALA A 232 11.15 -10.05 -17.66
CA ALA A 232 12.33 -10.67 -18.25
C ALA A 232 12.55 -12.14 -17.79
N LYS A 233 12.14 -12.49 -16.57
CA LYS A 233 12.31 -13.85 -16.03
C LYS A 233 11.16 -14.80 -16.43
N GLN A 234 10.10 -14.30 -17.06
CA GLN A 234 8.87 -15.05 -17.32
C GLN A 234 8.86 -15.62 -18.74
N SER A 235 9.69 -16.63 -19.00
CA SER A 235 9.78 -17.29 -20.33
C SER A 235 8.47 -17.95 -20.81
N ARG A 236 7.49 -18.14 -19.91
CA ARG A 236 6.20 -18.79 -20.17
C ARG A 236 5.02 -17.81 -20.20
N LEU A 237 5.27 -16.51 -20.22
CA LEU A 237 4.24 -15.49 -20.19
C LEU A 237 3.34 -15.58 -21.45
N GLU A 238 2.06 -15.85 -21.25
CA GLU A 238 1.03 -15.98 -22.29
C GLU A 238 0.09 -14.75 -22.33
N VAL A 239 -0.16 -14.12 -21.18
CA VAL A 239 -1.02 -12.94 -21.08
C VAL A 239 -0.34 -11.89 -20.20
N LEU A 240 -0.22 -10.69 -20.74
CA LEU A 240 0.21 -9.50 -20.03
C LEU A 240 -0.83 -8.40 -20.23
N ASN A 241 -1.54 -8.07 -19.16
CA ASN A 241 -2.47 -6.94 -19.12
C ASN A 241 -1.93 -5.85 -18.20
N LEU A 242 -1.63 -4.70 -18.81
CA LEU A 242 -1.18 -3.47 -18.18
C LEU A 242 -2.10 -2.31 -18.52
N ARG A 243 -3.36 -2.58 -18.88
CA ARG A 243 -4.32 -1.53 -19.19
C ARG A 243 -4.42 -0.52 -18.04
N ASP A 244 -4.49 0.78 -18.30
CA ASP A 244 -4.68 1.81 -17.28
C ASP A 244 -3.60 1.73 -16.17
N ALA A 245 -2.34 1.49 -16.55
CA ALA A 245 -1.23 1.33 -15.59
C ALA A 245 -0.30 2.55 -15.49
N SER A 246 -0.57 3.60 -16.28
CA SER A 246 0.24 4.82 -16.41
C SER A 246 1.74 4.52 -16.64
N ILE A 247 2.06 3.56 -17.52
CA ILE A 247 3.46 3.16 -17.73
C ILE A 247 4.27 4.15 -18.57
N GLY A 248 3.60 4.94 -19.43
CA GLY A 248 4.25 5.86 -20.37
C GLY A 248 5.14 5.16 -21.40
N ASP A 249 5.68 5.96 -22.33
CA ASP A 249 6.55 5.46 -23.39
C ASP A 249 7.80 4.76 -22.84
N GLU A 250 8.47 5.34 -21.83
CA GLU A 250 9.69 4.75 -21.27
C GLU A 250 9.41 3.38 -20.62
N GLY A 251 8.24 3.24 -20.00
CA GLY A 251 7.79 1.99 -19.42
C GLY A 251 7.57 0.91 -20.48
N LEU A 252 6.83 1.21 -21.55
CA LEU A 252 6.60 0.25 -22.63
C LEU A 252 7.90 -0.11 -23.36
N ILE A 253 8.77 0.87 -23.62
CA ILE A 253 10.08 0.64 -24.25
C ILE A 253 10.91 -0.32 -23.39
N ALA A 254 10.97 -0.10 -22.07
CA ALA A 254 11.70 -0.98 -21.16
C ALA A 254 11.14 -2.41 -21.16
N ILE A 255 9.82 -2.56 -21.11
CA ILE A 255 9.15 -3.86 -21.14
C ILE A 255 9.40 -4.57 -22.47
N ALA A 256 9.21 -3.89 -23.60
CA ALA A 256 9.41 -4.46 -24.93
C ALA A 256 10.85 -4.95 -25.12
N ASN A 257 11.84 -4.12 -24.76
CA ASN A 257 13.25 -4.48 -24.84
C ASN A 257 13.60 -5.67 -23.94
N ALA A 258 13.07 -5.71 -22.71
CA ALA A 258 13.29 -6.82 -21.80
C ALA A 258 12.73 -8.15 -22.33
N LEU A 259 11.52 -8.13 -22.88
CA LEU A 259 10.87 -9.31 -23.46
C LEU A 259 11.61 -9.81 -24.73
N VAL A 260 12.07 -8.89 -25.59
CA VAL A 260 12.89 -9.21 -26.76
C VAL A 260 14.22 -9.83 -26.33
N ALA A 261 14.93 -9.20 -25.41
CA ALA A 261 16.24 -9.67 -24.93
C ALA A 261 16.17 -11.08 -24.34
N GLN A 262 15.06 -11.39 -23.65
CA GLN A 262 14.85 -12.70 -23.02
C GLN A 262 14.11 -13.70 -23.92
N ARG A 263 13.85 -13.32 -25.18
CA ARG A 263 13.22 -14.17 -26.20
C ARG A 263 11.89 -14.77 -25.73
N VAL A 264 11.08 -13.96 -25.05
CA VAL A 264 9.71 -14.34 -24.70
C VAL A 264 8.92 -14.45 -25.99
N THR A 265 8.46 -15.66 -26.29
CA THR A 265 7.77 -16.01 -27.57
C THR A 265 6.38 -16.61 -27.34
N SER A 266 6.03 -16.85 -26.08
CA SER A 266 4.80 -17.49 -25.62
C SER A 266 3.60 -16.54 -25.52
N LEU A 267 3.81 -15.23 -25.64
CA LEU A 267 2.77 -14.23 -25.44
C LEU A 267 1.65 -14.35 -26.49
N ARG A 268 0.42 -14.45 -26.01
CA ARG A 268 -0.83 -14.57 -26.78
C ARG A 268 -1.69 -13.32 -26.66
N VAL A 269 -1.69 -12.67 -25.51
CA VAL A 269 -2.43 -11.42 -25.26
C VAL A 269 -1.49 -10.38 -24.70
N LEU A 270 -1.43 -9.23 -25.35
CA LEU A 270 -0.77 -8.03 -24.86
C LEU A 270 -1.78 -6.89 -24.84
N ASP A 271 -2.09 -6.40 -23.65
CA ASP A 271 -2.93 -5.24 -23.45
C ASP A 271 -2.13 -4.15 -22.73
N VAL A 272 -1.92 -3.03 -23.44
CA VAL A 272 -1.22 -1.84 -22.94
C VAL A 272 -2.09 -0.60 -23.16
N SER A 273 -3.41 -0.77 -23.21
CA SER A 273 -4.39 0.31 -23.39
C SER A 273 -4.35 1.32 -22.23
N GLY A 274 -4.68 2.59 -22.42
CA GLY A 274 -4.80 3.55 -21.30
C GLY A 274 -3.48 3.89 -20.60
N ASN A 275 -2.39 4.06 -21.34
CA ASN A 275 -1.04 4.20 -20.77
C ASN A 275 -0.26 5.44 -21.21
N ASP A 276 -0.95 6.41 -21.81
CA ASP A 276 -0.35 7.64 -22.35
C ASP A 276 0.80 7.32 -23.33
N LEU A 277 0.62 6.28 -24.16
CA LEU A 277 1.63 5.84 -25.13
C LEU A 277 1.55 6.69 -26.40
N THR A 278 2.71 7.15 -26.89
CA THR A 278 2.79 7.94 -28.12
C THR A 278 3.47 7.16 -29.24
N GLU A 279 3.71 7.81 -30.38
CA GLU A 279 4.53 7.28 -31.47
C GLU A 279 5.92 6.78 -30.99
N GLU A 280 6.49 7.38 -29.93
CA GLU A 280 7.84 7.08 -29.43
C GLU A 280 8.02 5.60 -29.07
N SER A 281 7.06 5.01 -28.36
CA SER A 281 7.14 3.61 -27.94
C SER A 281 6.74 2.60 -29.03
N MET A 282 6.08 3.03 -30.10
CA MET A 282 5.57 2.12 -31.15
C MET A 282 6.71 1.42 -31.92
N THR A 283 7.88 2.04 -32.01
CA THR A 283 9.09 1.40 -32.56
C THR A 283 9.51 0.19 -31.73
N ALA A 284 9.49 0.32 -30.40
CA ALA A 284 9.85 -0.77 -29.50
C ALA A 284 8.77 -1.88 -29.52
N LEU A 285 7.49 -1.50 -29.55
CA LEU A 285 6.39 -2.44 -29.71
C LEU A 285 6.50 -3.21 -31.03
N ALA A 286 6.75 -2.54 -32.16
CA ALA A 286 6.94 -3.18 -33.45
C ALA A 286 8.11 -4.19 -33.44
N LYS A 287 9.23 -3.86 -32.79
CA LYS A 287 10.34 -4.80 -32.57
C LYS A 287 9.91 -6.03 -31.78
N LEU A 288 9.13 -5.84 -30.70
CA LEU A 288 8.57 -6.94 -29.92
C LEU A 288 7.60 -7.81 -30.76
N LEU A 289 6.72 -7.23 -31.57
CA LEU A 289 5.77 -7.99 -32.40
C LEU A 289 6.48 -8.96 -33.36
N LYS A 290 7.66 -8.59 -33.89
CA LYS A 290 8.49 -9.49 -34.72
C LYS A 290 8.90 -10.77 -33.97
N THR A 291 8.98 -10.74 -32.63
CA THR A 291 9.38 -11.88 -31.79
C THR A 291 8.21 -12.63 -31.17
N LEU A 292 6.96 -12.27 -31.47
CA LEU A 292 5.75 -12.88 -30.88
C LEU A 292 4.93 -13.66 -31.93
N PRO A 293 5.38 -14.84 -32.38
CA PRO A 293 4.69 -15.61 -33.41
C PRO A 293 3.34 -16.18 -32.94
N LEU A 294 3.10 -16.22 -31.62
CA LEU A 294 1.90 -16.77 -31.00
C LEU A 294 0.89 -15.70 -30.55
N LEU A 295 1.15 -14.41 -30.82
CA LEU A 295 0.24 -13.34 -30.40
C LEU A 295 -1.10 -13.45 -31.14
N GLU A 296 -2.18 -13.51 -30.36
CA GLU A 296 -3.56 -13.62 -30.79
C GLU A 296 -4.35 -12.33 -30.57
N GLU A 297 -4.01 -11.56 -29.53
CA GLU A 297 -4.68 -10.31 -29.18
C GLU A 297 -3.65 -9.21 -28.88
N LEU A 298 -3.81 -8.07 -29.56
CA LEU A 298 -3.05 -6.85 -29.30
C LEU A 298 -4.03 -5.71 -29.05
N ARG A 299 -3.92 -5.09 -27.87
CA ARG A 299 -4.78 -3.97 -27.47
C ARG A 299 -3.91 -2.80 -27.04
N VAL A 300 -4.14 -1.68 -27.69
CA VAL A 300 -3.44 -0.41 -27.50
C VAL A 300 -4.44 0.74 -27.40
N GLU A 301 -5.69 0.46 -27.02
CA GLU A 301 -6.80 1.44 -26.95
C GLU A 301 -6.46 2.60 -25.99
N GLU A 302 -7.12 3.74 -26.14
CA GLU A 302 -7.02 4.87 -25.20
C GLU A 302 -5.55 5.29 -24.96
N ASN A 303 -4.84 5.57 -26.04
CA ASN A 303 -3.47 6.09 -26.03
C ASN A 303 -3.36 7.25 -27.02
N GLU A 304 -2.15 7.77 -27.26
CA GLU A 304 -1.87 8.93 -28.12
C GLU A 304 -0.91 8.52 -29.26
N ILE A 305 -1.06 7.29 -29.80
CA ILE A 305 -0.07 6.73 -30.74
C ILE A 305 0.03 7.51 -32.06
N GLY A 306 -1.06 8.16 -32.46
CA GLY A 306 -1.15 8.97 -33.68
C GLY A 306 -0.92 8.19 -34.97
N SER A 307 -1.04 8.89 -36.10
CA SER A 307 -0.85 8.30 -37.44
C SER A 307 0.56 7.82 -37.73
N GLY A 308 1.57 8.43 -37.11
CA GLY A 308 2.96 7.97 -37.18
C GLY A 308 3.09 6.60 -36.54
N GLY A 309 2.68 6.45 -35.27
CA GLY A 309 2.66 5.18 -34.55
C GLY A 309 1.83 4.10 -35.25
N ALA A 310 0.64 4.43 -35.75
CA ALA A 310 -0.16 3.51 -36.55
C ALA A 310 0.54 3.06 -37.84
N SER A 311 1.26 3.95 -38.52
CA SER A 311 2.03 3.59 -39.72
C SER A 311 3.17 2.61 -39.39
N ILE A 312 3.83 2.79 -38.24
CA ILE A 312 4.86 1.86 -37.73
C ILE A 312 4.26 0.47 -37.49
N LEU A 313 3.13 0.41 -36.79
CA LEU A 313 2.43 -0.84 -36.53
C LEU A 313 1.92 -1.49 -37.83
N ALA A 314 1.36 -0.72 -38.76
CA ALA A 314 0.92 -1.22 -40.06
C ALA A 314 2.07 -1.82 -40.86
N ALA A 315 3.23 -1.15 -40.89
CA ALA A 315 4.42 -1.61 -41.62
C ALA A 315 4.99 -2.93 -41.08
N VAL A 316 4.91 -3.18 -39.77
CA VAL A 316 5.34 -4.46 -39.20
C VAL A 316 4.26 -5.54 -39.35
N LEU A 317 2.98 -5.19 -39.17
CA LEU A 317 1.87 -6.13 -39.24
C LEU A 317 1.61 -6.61 -40.67
N GLN A 318 1.90 -5.83 -41.71
CA GLN A 318 1.74 -6.30 -43.10
C GLN A 318 2.67 -7.48 -43.47
N LYS A 319 3.76 -7.69 -42.71
CA LYS A 319 4.70 -8.80 -42.94
C LYS A 319 4.01 -10.13 -42.56
N LYS A 320 3.93 -11.07 -43.52
CA LYS A 320 3.24 -12.37 -43.34
C LYS A 320 3.78 -13.23 -42.18
N SER A 321 5.06 -13.07 -41.84
CA SER A 321 5.73 -13.84 -40.78
C SER A 321 5.51 -13.28 -39.38
N VAL A 322 5.03 -12.04 -39.25
CA VAL A 322 4.82 -11.37 -37.97
C VAL A 322 3.40 -11.68 -37.48
N THR A 323 3.27 -12.07 -36.21
CA THR A 323 1.98 -12.32 -35.52
C THR A 323 0.91 -13.02 -36.39
N PRO A 324 1.22 -14.18 -37.00
CA PRO A 324 0.33 -14.84 -37.96
C PRO A 324 -1.00 -15.33 -37.36
N LEU A 325 -1.07 -15.41 -36.03
CA LEU A 325 -2.25 -15.85 -35.27
C LEU A 325 -3.12 -14.69 -34.77
N LEU A 326 -2.83 -13.45 -35.15
CA LEU A 326 -3.56 -12.28 -34.66
C LEU A 326 -5.05 -12.39 -35.04
N ARG A 327 -5.89 -12.43 -34.01
CA ARG A 327 -7.35 -12.55 -34.06
C ARG A 327 -8.05 -11.27 -33.62
N VAL A 328 -7.50 -10.57 -32.63
CA VAL A 328 -8.08 -9.34 -32.07
C VAL A 328 -7.03 -8.24 -32.17
N PHE A 329 -7.44 -7.11 -32.75
CA PHE A 329 -6.67 -5.88 -32.71
C PHE A 329 -7.59 -4.75 -32.25
N GLN A 330 -7.20 -4.04 -31.19
CA GLN A 330 -7.98 -2.92 -30.68
C GLN A 330 -7.09 -1.70 -30.54
N SER A 331 -7.51 -0.60 -31.15
CA SER A 331 -6.82 0.70 -31.15
C SER A 331 -7.84 1.84 -31.16
N ASN A 332 -8.95 1.65 -30.44
CA ASN A 332 -9.93 2.71 -30.22
C ASN A 332 -9.28 3.92 -29.54
N SER A 333 -9.76 5.13 -29.82
CA SER A 333 -9.33 6.36 -29.13
C SER A 333 -7.80 6.50 -29.07
N ASN A 334 -7.17 6.63 -30.25
CA ASN A 334 -5.72 6.65 -30.42
C ASN A 334 -5.20 7.83 -31.25
N GLU A 335 -6.06 8.81 -31.50
CA GLU A 335 -5.77 9.99 -32.32
C GLU A 335 -5.26 9.63 -33.73
N LEU A 336 -5.79 8.54 -34.30
CA LEU A 336 -5.43 8.12 -35.65
C LEU A 336 -6.14 8.98 -36.68
N SER A 337 -5.39 9.67 -37.55
CA SER A 337 -5.96 10.29 -38.75
C SER A 337 -6.37 9.22 -39.78
N SER A 338 -7.16 9.62 -40.78
CA SER A 338 -7.64 8.73 -41.86
C SER A 338 -6.54 7.87 -42.48
N THR A 339 -5.38 8.48 -42.74
CA THR A 339 -4.23 7.80 -43.37
C THR A 339 -3.67 6.69 -42.47
N GLY A 340 -3.49 6.95 -41.17
CA GLY A 340 -3.00 5.96 -40.21
C GLY A 340 -3.98 4.81 -40.02
N GLY A 341 -5.27 5.12 -39.85
CA GLY A 341 -6.34 4.14 -39.70
C GLY A 341 -6.48 3.23 -40.93
N TYR A 342 -6.48 3.82 -42.13
CA TYR A 342 -6.55 3.05 -43.37
C TYR A 342 -5.35 2.11 -43.55
N ARG A 343 -4.13 2.57 -43.26
CA ARG A 343 -2.91 1.73 -43.32
C ARG A 343 -2.99 0.53 -42.38
N LEU A 344 -3.46 0.74 -41.14
CA LEU A 344 -3.70 -0.36 -40.19
C LEU A 344 -4.74 -1.33 -40.73
N ALA A 345 -5.87 -0.84 -41.24
CA ALA A 345 -6.93 -1.68 -41.80
C ALA A 345 -6.42 -2.56 -42.95
N VAL A 346 -5.66 -1.99 -43.88
CA VAL A 346 -5.04 -2.74 -45.00
C VAL A 346 -4.02 -3.78 -44.52
N ALA A 347 -3.20 -3.44 -43.51
CA ALA A 347 -2.24 -4.37 -42.93
C ALA A 347 -2.94 -5.54 -42.22
N LEU A 348 -3.98 -5.25 -41.45
CA LEU A 348 -4.78 -6.22 -40.70
C LEU A 348 -5.61 -7.12 -41.61
N ALA A 349 -6.17 -6.61 -42.72
CA ALA A 349 -6.91 -7.40 -43.70
C ALA A 349 -6.10 -8.58 -44.30
N LYS A 350 -4.76 -8.51 -44.22
CA LYS A 350 -3.86 -9.60 -44.65
C LYS A 350 -3.71 -10.72 -43.59
N LYS A 351 -4.28 -10.57 -42.39
CA LYS A 351 -4.25 -11.57 -41.31
C LYS A 351 -5.40 -12.57 -41.47
N PRO A 352 -5.11 -13.86 -41.73
CA PRO A 352 -6.14 -14.82 -42.11
C PRO A 352 -7.04 -15.27 -40.95
N GLN A 353 -6.63 -15.04 -39.70
CA GLN A 353 -7.37 -15.46 -38.50
C GLN A 353 -8.14 -14.32 -37.85
N LEU A 354 -8.08 -13.11 -38.41
CA LEU A 354 -8.68 -11.92 -37.81
C LEU A 354 -10.19 -12.10 -37.57
N ALA A 355 -10.61 -11.79 -36.36
CA ALA A 355 -11.97 -12.00 -35.86
C ALA A 355 -12.61 -10.72 -35.31
N SER A 356 -11.81 -9.81 -34.75
CA SER A 356 -12.27 -8.50 -34.24
C SER A 356 -11.22 -7.43 -34.55
N VAL A 357 -11.67 -6.29 -35.07
CA VAL A 357 -10.88 -5.07 -35.22
C VAL A 357 -11.71 -3.90 -34.69
N GLU A 358 -11.20 -3.24 -33.66
CA GLU A 358 -11.80 -2.04 -33.09
C GLU A 358 -10.90 -0.84 -33.37
N LEU A 359 -11.44 0.17 -34.07
CA LEU A 359 -10.76 1.41 -34.46
C LEU A 359 -11.64 2.66 -34.21
N ASP A 360 -12.69 2.54 -33.41
CA ASP A 360 -13.63 3.64 -33.13
C ASP A 360 -12.99 4.76 -32.28
N GLY A 361 -13.62 5.94 -32.24
CA GLY A 361 -13.13 7.06 -31.43
C GLY A 361 -11.82 7.70 -31.92
N ASN A 362 -11.47 7.51 -33.20
CA ASN A 362 -10.31 8.11 -33.84
C ASN A 362 -10.69 9.34 -34.71
N MET A 363 -9.75 9.85 -35.50
CA MET A 363 -9.93 11.05 -36.33
C MET A 363 -10.14 10.68 -37.81
N PHE A 364 -11.20 9.92 -38.09
CA PHE A 364 -11.48 9.42 -39.44
C PHE A 364 -12.54 10.26 -40.16
N SER A 365 -12.24 10.66 -41.40
CA SER A 365 -13.25 11.23 -42.31
C SER A 365 -14.26 10.18 -42.81
N ASP A 366 -15.41 10.63 -43.30
CA ASP A 366 -16.42 9.75 -43.92
C ASP A 366 -15.86 8.87 -45.06
N ASP A 367 -14.96 9.42 -45.88
CA ASP A 367 -14.29 8.68 -46.96
C ASP A 367 -13.34 7.60 -46.40
N ALA A 368 -12.63 7.92 -45.31
CA ALA A 368 -11.77 6.96 -44.61
C ALA A 368 -12.57 5.82 -44.00
N VAL A 369 -13.69 6.14 -43.34
CA VAL A 369 -14.63 5.14 -42.78
C VAL A 369 -15.12 4.20 -43.89
N ALA A 370 -15.51 4.75 -45.05
CA ALA A 370 -15.93 3.94 -46.19
C ALA A 370 -14.80 3.02 -46.71
N LYS A 371 -13.56 3.53 -46.77
CA LYS A 371 -12.37 2.76 -47.20
C LYS A 371 -11.96 1.67 -46.20
N ILE A 372 -11.94 1.98 -44.91
CA ILE A 372 -11.67 1.02 -43.82
C ILE A 372 -12.72 -0.10 -43.84
N THR A 373 -13.99 0.28 -43.97
CA THR A 373 -15.12 -0.67 -44.10
C THR A 373 -15.02 -1.54 -45.35
N ALA A 374 -14.48 -1.01 -46.45
CA ALA A 374 -14.24 -1.79 -47.66
C ALA A 374 -13.02 -2.71 -47.55
N ALA A 375 -12.01 -2.33 -46.76
CA ALA A 375 -10.77 -3.10 -46.58
C ALA A 375 -10.95 -4.30 -45.64
N LEU A 376 -11.78 -4.17 -44.60
CA LEU A 376 -12.02 -5.20 -43.59
C LEU A 376 -13.38 -5.88 -43.76
N PRO A 377 -13.52 -7.19 -43.49
CA PRO A 377 -14.82 -7.85 -43.53
C PRO A 377 -15.80 -7.26 -42.49
N SER A 378 -17.07 -7.08 -42.87
CA SER A 378 -18.10 -6.47 -42.01
C SER A 378 -18.43 -7.27 -40.75
N ASN A 379 -18.02 -8.54 -40.66
CA ASN A 379 -18.19 -9.38 -39.48
C ASN A 379 -16.95 -9.38 -38.56
N VAL A 380 -15.92 -8.60 -38.92
CA VAL A 380 -14.65 -8.47 -38.21
C VAL A 380 -14.47 -7.05 -37.68
N LEU A 381 -14.85 -6.04 -38.45
CA LEU A 381 -14.76 -4.64 -38.05
C LEU A 381 -15.89 -4.27 -37.07
N GLY A 382 -15.53 -3.61 -35.97
CA GLY A 382 -16.45 -3.03 -35.00
C GLY A 382 -17.09 -1.72 -35.46
N SER A 383 -17.67 -0.98 -34.51
CA SER A 383 -18.26 0.34 -34.77
C SER A 383 -17.19 1.35 -35.21
N LEU A 384 -17.62 2.35 -36.00
CA LEU A 384 -16.82 3.52 -36.38
C LEU A 384 -17.68 4.80 -36.22
N GLU A 385 -18.68 4.78 -35.35
CA GLU A 385 -19.68 5.85 -35.21
C GLU A 385 -19.18 7.06 -34.40
N ASP A 386 -18.19 6.86 -33.51
CA ASP A 386 -17.71 7.88 -32.58
C ASP A 386 -16.42 8.58 -33.08
N ASN A 387 -16.11 8.48 -34.39
CA ASN A 387 -14.97 9.16 -34.99
C ASN A 387 -15.23 10.66 -35.16
N MET A 388 -14.21 11.48 -34.83
CA MET A 388 -14.24 12.93 -35.07
C MET A 388 -13.70 13.20 -36.47
N GLU A 389 -14.45 13.93 -37.30
CA GLU A 389 -14.03 14.26 -38.66
C GLU A 389 -12.82 15.20 -38.64
N ASP A 390 -11.73 14.78 -39.29
CA ASP A 390 -10.51 15.56 -39.47
C ASP A 390 -10.63 16.40 -40.76
N ASP A 391 -10.26 17.70 -40.70
CA ASP A 391 -10.41 18.67 -41.81
C ASP A 391 -9.30 18.55 -42.89
N ASP A 392 -8.40 17.57 -42.75
CA ASP A 392 -7.21 17.42 -43.59
C ASP A 392 -7.50 16.69 -44.94
N GLU A 393 -6.97 17.23 -46.04
CA GLU A 393 -7.00 16.58 -47.36
C GLU A 393 -6.06 15.36 -47.38
N ASP A 394 -6.58 14.19 -47.02
CA ASP A 394 -5.78 12.95 -46.93
C ASP A 394 -5.44 12.33 -48.31
N ASP A 395 -4.14 12.16 -48.60
CA ASP A 395 -3.62 11.32 -49.69
C ASP A 395 -3.55 9.85 -49.23
N PHE A 396 -4.58 9.08 -49.57
CA PHE A 396 -4.68 7.65 -49.26
C PHE A 396 -3.76 6.81 -50.16
N SER A 397 -2.45 6.90 -49.95
CA SER A 397 -1.49 6.04 -50.63
C SER A 397 -1.46 4.65 -49.99
N ASP A 398 -1.61 3.60 -50.81
CA ASP A 398 -1.40 2.20 -50.41
C ASP A 398 0.10 1.89 -50.19
N GLU A 399 0.99 2.82 -50.55
CA GLU A 399 2.43 2.74 -50.30
C GLU A 399 2.71 3.03 -48.82
N ILE A 400 2.78 1.96 -48.04
CA ILE A 400 3.40 1.99 -46.71
C ILE A 400 4.91 2.06 -46.95
N ASP A 401 5.54 3.17 -46.57
CA ASP A 401 7.00 3.29 -46.61
C ASP A 401 7.63 2.04 -45.99
N ASP A 402 8.48 1.37 -46.76
CA ASP A 402 9.10 0.12 -46.33
C ASP A 402 9.96 0.46 -45.12
N TRP A 403 9.49 0.09 -43.93
CA TRP A 403 10.23 0.21 -42.69
C TRP A 403 11.57 -0.50 -42.92
N SER A 404 12.63 0.28 -43.10
CA SER A 404 13.92 -0.26 -43.48
C SER A 404 14.35 -1.19 -42.35
N ASP A 405 14.55 -2.48 -42.65
CA ASP A 405 15.20 -3.37 -41.68
C ASP A 405 16.66 -2.91 -41.42
N ASP A 406 17.15 -1.91 -42.19
CA ASP A 406 18.45 -1.25 -42.08
C ASP A 406 18.53 -0.19 -40.95
N ASP A 407 17.41 0.24 -40.35
CA ASP A 407 17.39 0.95 -39.05
C ASP A 407 17.49 -0.04 -37.87
N GLU A 408 18.14 -1.18 -38.09
CA GLU A 408 19.00 -1.78 -37.07
C GLU A 408 19.93 -0.69 -36.54
N VAL A 409 19.48 0.05 -35.52
CA VAL A 409 20.39 0.30 -34.40
C VAL A 409 20.87 -1.08 -34.06
N LYS A 410 22.10 -1.40 -34.49
CA LYS A 410 22.82 -2.56 -34.01
C LYS A 410 22.77 -2.41 -32.51
N ALA A 411 21.83 -3.10 -31.87
CA ALA A 411 22.04 -3.58 -30.54
C ALA A 411 23.23 -4.53 -30.72
N GLU A 412 24.43 -3.96 -30.78
CA GLU A 412 25.61 -4.69 -30.43
C GLU A 412 25.25 -5.34 -29.10
N ASP A 413 25.54 -6.64 -28.94
CA ASP A 413 25.30 -7.34 -27.67
C ASP A 413 25.77 -6.49 -26.45
N ASN A 414 26.72 -5.58 -26.68
CA ASN A 414 27.17 -4.51 -25.79
C ASN A 414 26.09 -3.58 -25.21
N ASP A 415 25.09 -3.05 -25.94
CA ASP A 415 24.15 -2.05 -25.38
C ASP A 415 23.10 -2.70 -24.46
N VAL A 416 22.72 -3.94 -24.78
CA VAL A 416 21.83 -4.76 -23.94
C VAL A 416 22.59 -5.32 -22.74
N ASP A 417 23.86 -5.70 -22.93
CA ASP A 417 24.76 -6.05 -21.83
C ASP A 417 25.13 -4.84 -20.97
N GLU A 418 25.18 -3.62 -21.51
CA GLU A 418 25.48 -2.39 -20.77
C GLU A 418 24.25 -1.92 -19.98
N LEU A 419 23.03 -2.06 -20.52
CA LEU A 419 21.79 -1.83 -19.77
C LEU A 419 21.57 -2.92 -18.71
N ALA A 420 21.84 -4.19 -19.02
CA ALA A 420 21.80 -5.31 -18.06
C ALA A 420 22.92 -5.19 -17.00
N ALA A 421 24.10 -4.70 -17.37
CA ALA A 421 25.19 -4.41 -16.45
C ALA A 421 24.91 -3.18 -15.59
N SER A 422 24.27 -2.14 -16.14
CA SER A 422 23.85 -0.94 -15.39
C SER A 422 22.71 -1.26 -14.42
N LEU A 423 21.73 -2.06 -14.84
CA LEU A 423 20.71 -2.65 -13.97
C LEU A 423 21.34 -3.58 -12.92
N SER A 424 22.32 -4.41 -13.29
CA SER A 424 23.05 -5.28 -12.36
C SER A 424 24.04 -4.52 -11.46
N GLN A 425 24.48 -3.33 -11.84
CA GLN A 425 25.37 -2.44 -11.08
C GLN A 425 24.56 -1.60 -10.11
N VAL A 426 23.36 -1.15 -10.47
CA VAL A 426 22.33 -0.67 -9.53
C VAL A 426 21.97 -1.80 -8.55
N TYR A 427 21.78 -3.02 -9.05
CA TYR A 427 21.52 -4.22 -8.23
C TYR A 427 22.68 -4.53 -7.27
N ARG A 428 23.94 -4.38 -7.70
CA ARG A 428 25.13 -4.59 -6.85
C ARG A 428 25.39 -3.44 -5.88
N LEU A 429 25.33 -2.19 -6.32
CA LEU A 429 25.53 -1.00 -5.47
C LEU A 429 24.47 -0.92 -4.37
N MET A 430 23.24 -1.40 -4.62
CA MET A 430 22.19 -1.53 -3.61
C MET A 430 22.40 -2.72 -2.65
N TYR A 431 23.07 -3.81 -3.07
CA TYR A 431 23.28 -5.01 -2.24
C TYR A 431 24.65 -5.09 -1.53
N THR A 432 25.69 -4.38 -1.97
CA THR A 432 27.02 -4.48 -1.37
C THR A 432 27.23 -3.63 -0.10
N CYS A 433 26.27 -2.80 0.30
CA CYS A 433 26.39 -1.96 1.51
C CYS A 433 25.90 -2.61 2.83
N VAL A 434 25.44 -3.87 2.85
CA VAL A 434 24.69 -4.44 4.01
C VAL A 434 25.25 -5.77 4.54
N LEU A 435 26.57 -5.96 4.58
CA LEU A 435 27.17 -7.26 4.94
C LEU A 435 27.65 -7.45 6.40
N ASP A 436 26.99 -6.81 7.39
CA ASP A 436 27.19 -7.13 8.82
C ASP A 436 25.87 -7.32 9.60
N VAL A 437 24.81 -7.76 8.91
CA VAL A 437 23.49 -7.98 9.50
C VAL A 437 23.11 -9.46 9.45
N LEU A 438 22.82 -10.06 10.61
CA LEU A 438 22.07 -11.30 10.70
C LEU A 438 20.59 -10.92 10.70
N ARG A 439 19.90 -11.20 9.60
CA ARG A 439 18.46 -11.00 9.49
C ARG A 439 17.88 -12.21 8.78
N PHE A 440 16.78 -12.70 9.31
CA PHE A 440 15.99 -13.72 8.64
C PHE A 440 15.01 -13.05 7.69
N ASP A 441 14.57 -13.81 6.69
CA ASP A 441 13.48 -13.42 5.82
C ASP A 441 12.27 -12.94 6.67
N PRO A 442 11.59 -11.84 6.31
CA PRO A 442 10.55 -11.22 7.14
C PRO A 442 9.26 -12.05 7.27
N VAL A 443 9.13 -13.21 6.63
CA VAL A 443 7.96 -14.09 6.73
C VAL A 443 7.66 -14.50 8.18
N ARG A 444 6.41 -14.28 8.63
CA ARG A 444 5.96 -14.66 9.96
C ARG A 444 5.89 -16.18 10.13
N GLU A 445 6.72 -16.75 10.99
CA GLU A 445 6.70 -18.20 11.27
C GLU A 445 7.01 -18.53 12.74
N VAL A 446 6.52 -19.70 13.20
CA VAL A 446 6.91 -20.26 14.49
C VAL A 446 8.22 -21.02 14.33
N VAL A 447 9.24 -20.67 15.12
CA VAL A 447 10.58 -21.24 15.01
C VAL A 447 10.81 -22.25 16.13
N ASP A 448 10.88 -23.53 15.77
CA ASP A 448 11.32 -24.62 16.63
C ASP A 448 12.82 -24.93 16.49
N ALA A 449 13.31 -25.93 17.20
CA ALA A 449 14.74 -26.27 17.19
C ALA A 449 15.25 -26.74 15.81
N ALA A 450 14.42 -27.44 15.03
CA ALA A 450 14.83 -27.87 13.69
C ALA A 450 14.88 -26.65 12.76
N ARG A 451 13.85 -25.82 12.80
CA ARG A 451 13.75 -24.62 11.97
C ARG A 451 14.83 -23.59 12.29
N ALA A 452 15.16 -23.41 13.56
CA ALA A 452 16.25 -22.53 13.95
C ALA A 452 17.60 -22.96 13.33
N LYS A 453 17.88 -24.27 13.25
CA LYS A 453 19.08 -24.78 12.55
C LYS A 453 18.98 -24.50 11.05
N GLU A 454 17.78 -24.67 10.50
CA GLU A 454 17.29 -24.16 9.20
C GLU A 454 17.87 -22.78 8.85
N LEU A 455 17.32 -21.80 9.58
CA LEU A 455 17.57 -20.37 9.42
C LEU A 455 19.03 -19.99 9.65
N LEU A 456 19.72 -20.71 10.51
CA LEU A 456 21.11 -20.42 10.88
C LEU A 456 22.13 -21.09 9.97
N ALA A 457 21.75 -22.09 9.17
CA ALA A 457 22.65 -22.81 8.28
C ALA A 457 23.47 -21.90 7.35
N PRO A 458 22.88 -20.85 6.71
CA PRO A 458 23.64 -19.93 5.85
C PRO A 458 24.70 -19.10 6.58
N PHE A 459 24.57 -18.96 7.91
CA PHE A 459 25.46 -18.14 8.74
C PHE A 459 26.50 -18.97 9.51
N GLN A 460 26.48 -20.31 9.36
CA GLN A 460 27.44 -21.20 10.01
C GLN A 460 28.87 -20.84 9.61
N GLY A 461 29.75 -20.70 10.60
CA GLY A 461 31.15 -20.32 10.42
C GLY A 461 31.42 -18.81 10.45
N ARG A 462 30.39 -17.94 10.45
CA ARG A 462 30.56 -16.51 10.75
C ARG A 462 30.61 -16.31 12.26
N SER A 463 31.58 -15.53 12.73
CA SER A 463 31.77 -15.23 14.17
C SER A 463 31.44 -13.79 14.53
N THR A 464 31.07 -12.94 13.57
CA THR A 464 30.83 -11.51 13.79
C THR A 464 29.65 -11.02 12.97
N PHE A 465 28.78 -10.27 13.63
CA PHE A 465 27.72 -9.45 13.03
C PHE A 465 27.62 -8.16 13.85
N HIS A 466 27.39 -7.05 13.17
CA HIS A 466 27.11 -5.77 13.83
C HIS A 466 25.66 -5.71 14.30
N THR A 467 24.74 -6.16 13.46
CA THR A 467 23.30 -6.16 13.73
C THR A 467 22.75 -7.57 13.73
N ILE A 468 21.88 -7.86 14.69
CA ILE A 468 20.98 -9.01 14.63
C ILE A 468 19.54 -8.50 14.58
N SER A 469 18.73 -9.09 13.71
CA SER A 469 17.29 -8.89 13.65
C SER A 469 16.62 -10.25 13.61
N LEU A 470 15.93 -10.56 14.72
CA LEU A 470 15.08 -11.73 14.87
C LEU A 470 13.62 -11.42 14.59
N ARG A 471 13.34 -10.19 14.16
CA ARG A 471 12.01 -9.64 13.98
C ARG A 471 11.14 -10.50 13.08
N GLY A 472 9.85 -10.53 13.42
CA GLY A 472 8.84 -11.18 12.59
C GLY A 472 8.87 -12.70 12.70
N LYS A 473 9.50 -13.27 13.73
CA LYS A 473 9.55 -14.73 13.97
C LYS A 473 9.06 -15.04 15.38
N SER A 474 8.15 -15.99 15.56
CA SER A 474 7.66 -16.38 16.89
C SER A 474 8.41 -17.62 17.39
N TYR A 475 9.33 -17.49 18.33
CA TYR A 475 10.17 -18.63 18.74
C TYR A 475 9.46 -19.50 19.77
N THR A 476 9.56 -20.82 19.63
CA THR A 476 9.29 -21.77 20.73
C THR A 476 10.47 -21.80 21.69
N GLN A 477 10.29 -22.35 22.88
CA GLN A 477 11.41 -22.56 23.82
C GLN A 477 12.58 -23.32 23.16
N ALA A 478 12.28 -24.35 22.38
CA ALA A 478 13.30 -25.19 21.73
C ALA A 478 14.02 -24.45 20.59
N GLY A 479 13.31 -23.67 19.79
CA GLY A 479 13.91 -22.85 18.73
C GLY A 479 14.77 -21.71 19.29
N ALA A 480 14.27 -21.03 20.32
CA ALA A 480 15.02 -20.00 21.02
C ALA A 480 16.32 -20.54 21.61
N ALA A 481 16.34 -21.78 22.12
CA ALA A 481 17.57 -22.40 22.62
C ALA A 481 18.63 -22.58 21.52
N VAL A 482 18.23 -23.02 20.33
CA VAL A 482 19.16 -23.17 19.18
C VAL A 482 19.68 -21.82 18.71
N VAL A 483 18.80 -20.82 18.58
CA VAL A 483 19.21 -19.46 18.22
C VAL A 483 20.16 -18.88 19.26
N ALA A 484 19.84 -19.06 20.54
CA ALA A 484 20.70 -18.63 21.63
C ALA A 484 22.07 -19.30 21.60
N ASP A 485 22.15 -20.60 21.30
CA ASP A 485 23.44 -21.31 21.15
C ASP A 485 24.30 -20.67 20.06
N PHE A 486 23.71 -20.33 18.92
CA PHE A 486 24.41 -19.64 17.85
C PHE A 486 24.82 -18.21 18.22
N LEU A 487 23.91 -17.42 18.81
CA LEU A 487 24.21 -16.05 19.22
C LEU A 487 25.39 -15.98 20.20
N ARG A 488 25.53 -16.95 21.11
CA ARG A 488 26.68 -17.03 22.04
C ARG A 488 28.03 -17.25 21.34
N THR A 489 28.03 -17.71 20.09
CA THR A 489 29.28 -17.86 19.31
C THR A 489 29.74 -16.54 18.69
N LEU A 490 28.84 -15.57 18.57
CA LEU A 490 29.10 -14.30 17.92
C LEU A 490 29.86 -13.34 18.82
N ARG A 491 30.57 -12.39 18.22
CA ARG A 491 31.25 -11.29 18.91
C ARG A 491 30.93 -9.97 18.23
N GLY A 492 30.92 -8.89 19.01
CA GLY A 492 30.84 -7.53 18.48
C GLY A 492 29.46 -7.03 18.07
N ILE A 493 28.38 -7.74 18.42
CA ILE A 493 27.00 -7.27 18.18
C ILE A 493 26.79 -5.90 18.85
N LYS A 494 26.20 -4.97 18.09
CA LYS A 494 25.85 -3.61 18.50
C LYS A 494 24.37 -3.32 18.42
N VAL A 495 23.63 -3.94 17.51
CA VAL A 495 22.19 -3.73 17.35
C VAL A 495 21.45 -5.04 17.55
N ALA A 496 20.46 -5.04 18.43
CA ALA A 496 19.58 -6.18 18.67
C ALA A 496 18.12 -5.79 18.42
N ASP A 497 17.61 -6.14 17.25
CA ASP A 497 16.19 -6.03 16.89
C ASP A 497 15.48 -7.33 17.27
N LEU A 498 14.81 -7.28 18.42
CA LEU A 498 14.06 -8.38 19.04
C LEU A 498 12.55 -8.06 19.04
N ALA A 499 12.10 -7.21 18.13
CA ALA A 499 10.68 -6.89 18.03
C ALA A 499 9.87 -8.08 17.53
N ASP A 500 8.67 -8.27 18.08
CA ASP A 500 7.73 -9.29 17.65
C ASP A 500 8.34 -10.71 17.60
N ILE A 501 9.03 -11.15 18.66
CA ILE A 501 9.67 -12.48 18.72
C ILE A 501 8.86 -13.55 19.46
N ILE A 502 7.76 -13.17 20.11
CA ILE A 502 6.94 -14.07 20.94
C ILE A 502 5.42 -13.98 20.69
N ALA A 503 4.95 -13.29 19.64
CA ALA A 503 3.50 -13.16 19.47
C ALA A 503 2.83 -14.53 19.23
N GLY A 504 1.67 -14.72 19.85
CA GLY A 504 0.92 -15.98 19.82
C GLY A 504 1.54 -17.13 20.63
N ARG A 505 2.51 -16.86 21.53
CA ARG A 505 3.06 -17.85 22.47
C ARG A 505 2.33 -17.80 23.82
N PRO A 506 2.09 -18.95 24.47
CA PRO A 506 1.64 -18.98 25.87
C PRO A 506 2.62 -18.20 26.76
N GLU A 507 2.11 -17.49 27.77
CA GLU A 507 2.91 -16.63 28.64
C GLU A 507 4.16 -17.33 29.20
N ASP A 508 4.00 -18.55 29.76
CA ASP A 508 5.12 -19.30 30.34
C ASP A 508 6.22 -19.62 29.30
N GLU A 509 5.83 -20.01 28.07
CA GLU A 509 6.79 -20.27 26.99
C GLU A 509 7.46 -18.98 26.52
N ALA A 510 6.67 -17.92 26.33
CA ALA A 510 7.14 -16.61 25.89
C ALA A 510 8.21 -16.04 26.84
N LEU A 511 7.99 -16.16 28.15
CA LEU A 511 8.96 -15.73 29.17
C LEU A 511 10.26 -16.53 29.08
N VAL A 512 10.20 -17.83 28.81
CA VAL A 512 11.41 -18.64 28.62
C VAL A 512 12.15 -18.24 27.36
N VAL A 513 11.45 -17.97 26.26
CA VAL A 513 12.04 -17.52 24.98
C VAL A 513 12.80 -16.22 25.16
N LEU A 514 12.14 -15.19 25.71
CA LEU A 514 12.74 -13.89 26.01
C LEU A 514 13.98 -14.07 26.90
N THR A 515 13.85 -14.81 28.00
CA THR A 515 14.96 -15.08 28.93
C THR A 515 16.13 -15.77 28.22
N THR A 516 15.84 -16.71 27.33
CA THR A 516 16.85 -17.53 26.64
C THR A 516 17.64 -16.70 25.63
N ILE A 517 16.95 -15.91 24.81
CA ILE A 517 17.57 -15.02 23.82
C ILE A 517 18.32 -13.89 24.53
N SER A 518 17.72 -13.25 25.53
CA SER A 518 18.38 -12.18 26.28
C SER A 518 19.67 -12.65 26.96
N LYS A 519 19.67 -13.86 27.56
CA LYS A 519 20.89 -14.46 28.14
C LYS A 519 21.97 -14.76 27.10
N ALA A 520 21.60 -15.02 25.85
CA ALA A 520 22.56 -15.30 24.79
C ALA A 520 23.37 -14.07 24.36
N LEU A 521 22.82 -12.87 24.59
CA LEU A 521 23.44 -11.59 24.24
C LEU A 521 24.26 -10.98 25.40
N VAL A 522 24.35 -11.67 26.53
CA VAL A 522 25.16 -11.24 27.67
C VAL A 522 26.63 -11.14 27.25
N GLY A 523 27.27 -10.03 27.60
CA GLY A 523 28.68 -9.74 27.26
C GLY A 523 28.84 -8.87 26.01
N HIS A 524 27.76 -8.61 25.26
CA HIS A 524 27.74 -7.61 24.20
C HIS A 524 27.35 -6.24 24.77
N VAL A 525 28.08 -5.20 24.34
CA VAL A 525 27.78 -3.81 24.65
C VAL A 525 27.02 -3.22 23.46
N LEU A 526 25.70 -3.20 23.58
CA LEU A 526 24.77 -2.82 22.53
C LEU A 526 24.60 -1.30 22.47
N ASP A 527 24.49 -0.80 21.25
CA ASP A 527 24.15 0.59 20.94
C ASP A 527 22.62 0.73 20.72
N GLU A 528 21.91 -0.34 20.33
CA GLU A 528 20.47 -0.35 20.11
C GLU A 528 19.78 -1.66 20.52
N ILE A 529 18.62 -1.53 21.18
CA ILE A 529 17.72 -2.63 21.52
C ILE A 529 16.29 -2.23 21.14
N ASP A 530 15.65 -3.04 20.29
CA ASP A 530 14.22 -2.94 20.02
C ASP A 530 13.49 -4.18 20.55
N LEU A 531 12.52 -3.97 21.45
CA LEU A 531 11.68 -4.99 22.06
C LEU A 531 10.19 -4.80 21.72
N SER A 532 9.87 -4.00 20.70
CA SER A 532 8.49 -3.67 20.32
C SER A 532 7.64 -4.91 19.98
N ASP A 533 6.32 -4.80 20.10
CA ASP A 533 5.36 -5.81 19.62
C ASP A 533 5.47 -7.21 20.27
N ASN A 534 5.97 -7.30 21.51
CA ASN A 534 6.13 -8.57 22.22
C ASN A 534 5.09 -8.81 23.34
N ALA A 535 4.11 -7.92 23.52
CA ALA A 535 3.12 -8.03 24.61
C ALA A 535 3.75 -8.35 26.00
N LEU A 536 4.90 -7.72 26.31
CA LEU A 536 5.76 -8.09 27.43
C LEU A 536 5.08 -8.06 28.80
N GLY A 537 4.25 -7.05 29.07
CA GLY A 537 3.83 -6.71 30.44
C GLY A 537 5.03 -6.55 31.40
N GLU A 538 4.83 -6.73 32.71
CA GLU A 538 5.94 -6.64 33.68
C GLU A 538 6.89 -7.84 33.62
N LYS A 539 6.33 -9.05 33.56
CA LYS A 539 7.14 -10.29 33.58
C LYS A 539 8.04 -10.40 32.36
N GLY A 540 7.57 -10.00 31.18
CA GLY A 540 8.37 -10.01 29.95
C GLY A 540 9.53 -9.02 29.99
N VAL A 541 9.31 -7.82 30.54
CA VAL A 541 10.40 -6.86 30.80
C VAL A 541 11.47 -7.49 31.71
N ARG A 542 11.06 -8.15 32.79
CA ARG A 542 11.97 -8.86 33.70
C ARG A 542 12.69 -10.03 33.04
N ALA A 543 12.03 -10.76 32.16
CA ALA A 543 12.65 -11.81 31.35
C ALA A 543 13.78 -11.26 30.46
N CYS A 544 13.67 -10.00 30.02
CA CYS A 544 14.68 -9.32 29.20
C CYS A 544 15.83 -8.68 29.99
N PHE A 545 15.86 -8.75 31.33
CA PHE A 545 16.88 -8.07 32.13
C PHE A 545 18.31 -8.42 31.73
N ALA A 546 18.57 -9.65 31.32
CA ALA A 546 19.92 -10.09 30.94
C ALA A 546 20.50 -9.32 29.74
N VAL A 547 19.65 -8.84 28.81
CA VAL A 547 20.11 -8.00 27.68
C VAL A 547 20.03 -6.51 28.00
N LEU A 548 19.12 -6.11 28.90
CA LEU A 548 18.90 -4.71 29.28
C LEU A 548 19.89 -4.20 30.34
N ILE A 549 20.48 -5.09 31.14
CA ILE A 549 21.26 -4.74 32.35
C ILE A 549 22.55 -5.57 32.41
N PRO A 550 23.76 -4.95 32.39
CA PRO A 550 24.05 -3.54 32.13
C PRO A 550 24.28 -3.25 30.62
N GLN A 551 23.87 -2.07 30.17
CA GLN A 551 24.16 -1.57 28.82
C GLN A 551 24.69 -0.12 28.86
N PRO A 552 25.96 0.09 29.25
CA PRO A 552 26.48 1.42 29.56
C PRO A 552 26.56 2.38 28.35
N MET A 553 26.55 1.84 27.13
CA MET A 553 26.69 2.61 25.88
C MET A 553 25.40 2.61 25.03
N LEU A 554 24.27 2.16 25.58
CA LEU A 554 23.04 2.05 24.81
C LEU A 554 22.53 3.42 24.39
N LYS A 555 22.36 3.60 23.09
CA LYS A 555 21.91 4.85 22.48
C LYS A 555 20.44 4.83 22.14
N ARG A 556 19.88 3.67 21.75
CA ARG A 556 18.49 3.53 21.34
C ARG A 556 17.79 2.40 22.09
N LEU A 557 16.63 2.70 22.64
CA LEU A 557 15.80 1.73 23.35
C LEU A 557 14.33 1.93 23.01
N SER A 558 13.69 0.85 22.53
CA SER A 558 12.30 0.87 22.06
C SER A 558 11.43 -0.18 22.75
N PHE A 559 10.27 0.27 23.21
CA PHE A 559 9.22 -0.51 23.84
C PHE A 559 7.85 -0.11 23.29
N CYS A 560 7.63 -0.23 21.98
CA CYS A 560 6.36 0.12 21.37
C CYS A 560 5.39 -1.08 21.39
N ASN A 561 4.10 -0.84 21.63
CA ASN A 561 3.06 -1.87 21.50
C ASN A 561 3.30 -3.15 22.33
N ASN A 562 3.65 -2.98 23.62
CA ASN A 562 4.05 -4.09 24.49
C ASN A 562 3.07 -4.35 25.65
N GLY A 563 1.97 -3.62 25.73
CA GLY A 563 1.03 -3.74 26.85
C GLY A 563 1.68 -3.47 28.21
N ILE A 564 2.71 -2.62 28.27
CA ILE A 564 3.48 -2.37 29.49
C ILE A 564 2.61 -1.63 30.51
N SER A 565 2.48 -2.21 31.72
CA SER A 565 1.72 -1.63 32.83
C SER A 565 2.49 -0.53 33.57
N ALA A 566 1.81 0.24 34.43
CA ALA A 566 2.46 1.23 35.28
C ALA A 566 3.64 0.69 36.12
N ALA A 567 3.47 -0.49 36.72
CA ALA A 567 4.52 -1.15 37.51
C ALA A 567 5.73 -1.50 36.63
N ALA A 568 5.48 -2.02 35.43
CA ALA A 568 6.52 -2.32 34.46
C ALA A 568 7.24 -1.06 33.97
N SER A 569 6.52 0.05 33.73
CA SER A 569 7.13 1.36 33.43
C SER A 569 8.06 1.84 34.54
N ALA A 570 7.68 1.67 35.82
CA ALA A 570 8.53 2.02 36.95
C ALA A 570 9.81 1.17 37.01
N VAL A 571 9.71 -0.11 36.67
CA VAL A 571 10.87 -1.02 36.56
C VAL A 571 11.79 -0.58 35.42
N ILE A 572 11.25 -0.28 34.23
CA ILE A 572 12.05 0.22 33.11
C ILE A 572 12.77 1.52 33.49
N ALA A 573 12.05 2.48 34.05
CA ALA A 573 12.63 3.76 34.46
C ALA A 573 13.76 3.58 35.49
N LYS A 574 13.52 2.84 36.57
CA LYS A 574 14.46 2.75 37.70
C LYS A 574 15.56 1.72 37.52
N GLU A 575 15.21 0.53 37.06
CA GLU A 575 16.13 -0.62 37.02
C GLU A 575 16.84 -0.75 35.67
N VAL A 576 16.22 -0.33 34.56
CA VAL A 576 16.83 -0.43 33.23
C VAL A 576 17.54 0.87 32.85
N VAL A 577 16.83 2.00 32.88
CA VAL A 577 17.37 3.28 32.41
C VAL A 577 18.31 3.90 33.46
N LEU A 578 17.82 4.10 34.68
CA LEU A 578 18.56 4.80 35.77
C LEU A 578 19.54 3.93 36.58
N GLN A 579 19.95 2.77 36.08
CA GLN A 579 20.89 1.88 36.79
C GLN A 579 22.25 2.56 37.09
N GLN A 580 22.95 2.12 38.16
CA GLN A 580 24.13 2.81 38.74
C GLN A 580 25.31 3.02 37.76
N ASP A 581 25.49 2.13 36.78
CA ASP A 581 26.51 2.20 35.71
C ASP A 581 25.88 2.46 34.31
N GLY A 582 24.76 3.19 34.28
CA GLY A 582 23.70 2.96 33.30
C GLY A 582 23.64 3.68 31.96
N VAL A 583 22.66 3.18 31.18
CA VAL A 583 22.16 3.62 29.87
C VAL A 583 21.81 5.11 29.84
N ALA A 584 21.28 5.66 30.93
CA ALA A 584 20.64 6.99 30.92
C ALA A 584 21.54 8.09 30.32
N LYS A 585 22.85 8.07 30.59
CA LYS A 585 23.78 9.10 30.08
C LYS A 585 24.15 8.90 28.60
N SER A 586 24.03 7.70 28.06
CA SER A 586 24.34 7.40 26.65
C SER A 586 23.09 7.38 25.76
N LEU A 587 21.90 7.34 26.35
CA LEU A 587 20.65 7.23 25.62
C LEU A 587 20.35 8.49 24.80
N GLU A 588 20.27 8.30 23.49
CA GLU A 588 19.96 9.32 22.48
C GLU A 588 18.50 9.19 21.99
N THR A 589 17.92 7.99 22.02
CA THR A 589 16.54 7.70 21.59
C THR A 589 15.82 6.82 22.59
N PHE A 590 14.62 7.23 22.99
CA PHE A 590 13.71 6.41 23.79
C PHE A 590 12.30 6.45 23.22
N HIS A 591 11.82 5.31 22.75
CA HIS A 591 10.47 5.16 22.18
C HIS A 591 9.62 4.25 23.05
N PHE A 592 8.52 4.79 23.55
CA PHE A 592 7.59 4.14 24.46
C PHE A 592 6.16 4.51 24.06
N PHE A 593 5.63 3.80 23.07
CA PHE A 593 4.34 4.10 22.43
C PHE A 593 3.36 2.93 22.56
N ASN A 594 2.06 3.24 22.60
CA ASN A 594 0.98 2.27 22.57
C ASN A 594 1.13 1.21 23.69
N ASN A 595 1.21 1.67 24.93
CA ASN A 595 1.33 0.83 26.12
C ASN A 595 0.17 1.07 27.08
N MET A 596 -0.03 0.13 28.00
CA MET A 596 -1.06 0.22 29.05
C MET A 596 -0.52 0.88 30.32
N SER A 597 0.36 1.88 30.17
CA SER A 597 1.15 2.46 31.26
C SER A 597 0.32 3.35 32.20
N GLY A 598 -0.71 4.00 31.64
CA GLY A 598 -1.60 4.88 32.39
C GLY A 598 -0.87 6.05 33.08
N HIS A 599 -1.56 6.67 34.04
CA HIS A 599 -1.06 7.81 34.82
C HIS A 599 0.29 7.55 35.50
N GLU A 600 0.37 6.52 36.33
CA GLU A 600 1.57 6.18 37.10
C GLU A 600 2.75 5.78 36.20
N GLY A 601 2.50 5.12 35.07
CA GLY A 601 3.55 4.78 34.12
C GLY A 601 4.10 6.01 33.40
N CYS A 602 3.26 7.00 33.10
CA CYS A 602 3.69 8.29 32.58
C CYS A 602 4.60 9.02 33.60
N LEU A 603 4.23 9.04 34.89
CA LEU A 603 5.07 9.62 35.95
C LEU A 603 6.42 8.92 36.08
N ALA A 604 6.44 7.58 35.96
CA ALA A 604 7.67 6.81 35.96
C ALA A 604 8.59 7.21 34.79
N VAL A 605 8.06 7.28 33.56
CA VAL A 605 8.82 7.72 32.38
C VAL A 605 9.28 9.17 32.52
N ALA A 606 8.44 10.05 33.05
CA ALA A 606 8.83 11.43 33.33
C ALA A 606 10.02 11.50 34.30
N SER A 607 10.02 10.69 35.37
CA SER A 607 11.08 10.72 36.39
C SER A 607 12.47 10.32 35.85
N MET A 608 12.54 9.40 34.88
CA MET A 608 13.81 8.95 34.32
C MET A 608 14.49 9.97 33.40
N LEU A 609 13.75 10.95 32.88
CA LEU A 609 14.34 11.99 32.03
C LEU A 609 15.42 12.79 32.75
N SER A 610 15.36 12.89 34.08
CA SER A 610 16.42 13.48 34.91
C SER A 610 17.81 12.84 34.73
N GLY A 611 17.85 11.57 34.34
CA GLY A 611 19.07 10.84 34.04
C GLY A 611 19.47 10.86 32.57
N CYS A 612 18.62 11.37 31.66
CA CYS A 612 18.76 11.21 30.20
C CYS A 612 19.02 12.54 29.47
N PRO A 613 20.13 13.26 29.74
CA PRO A 613 20.36 14.60 29.21
C PRO A 613 20.66 14.63 27.71
N ASN A 614 21.07 13.50 27.12
CA ASN A 614 21.51 13.39 25.73
C ASN A 614 20.40 12.94 24.77
N LEU A 615 19.15 12.86 25.23
CA LEU A 615 18.03 12.50 24.36
C LEU A 615 17.87 13.50 23.22
N THR A 616 17.79 12.96 22.01
CA THR A 616 17.54 13.66 20.75
C THR A 616 16.22 13.24 20.11
N SER A 617 15.72 12.03 20.39
CA SER A 617 14.40 11.56 19.97
C SER A 617 13.67 10.95 21.16
N PHE A 618 12.50 11.50 21.48
CA PHE A 618 11.64 11.02 22.55
C PHE A 618 10.22 10.82 22.04
N ARG A 619 9.72 9.59 22.14
CA ARG A 619 8.33 9.25 21.83
C ARG A 619 7.69 8.65 23.06
N PHE A 620 6.64 9.30 23.57
CA PHE A 620 5.78 8.78 24.61
C PHE A 620 4.34 9.14 24.28
N ALA A 621 3.50 8.14 24.05
CA ALA A 621 2.11 8.38 23.67
C ALA A 621 1.17 7.41 24.40
N SER A 622 0.18 7.97 25.09
CA SER A 622 -0.70 7.23 26.00
C SER A 622 -1.98 8.02 26.34
N ALA A 623 -3.09 7.65 25.70
CA ALA A 623 -4.45 8.14 25.98
C ALA A 623 -4.87 8.00 27.46
N ARG A 624 -4.21 7.13 28.22
CA ARG A 624 -4.52 6.83 29.64
C ARG A 624 -3.66 7.59 30.66
N ALA A 625 -2.77 8.48 30.23
CA ALA A 625 -1.88 9.20 31.15
C ALA A 625 -2.67 10.20 32.03
N GLY A 626 -3.64 10.88 31.43
CA GLY A 626 -4.42 11.96 32.06
C GLY A 626 -3.59 13.25 32.26
N ALA A 627 -4.29 14.37 32.35
CA ALA A 627 -3.69 15.72 32.34
C ALA A 627 -2.60 15.95 33.39
N ALA A 628 -2.80 15.47 34.62
CA ALA A 628 -1.83 15.65 35.70
C ALA A 628 -0.48 14.96 35.43
N ALA A 629 -0.46 13.78 34.80
CA ALA A 629 0.79 13.12 34.46
C ALA A 629 1.44 13.73 33.22
N SER A 630 0.65 14.13 32.22
CA SER A 630 1.13 14.85 31.04
C SER A 630 1.81 16.18 31.43
N LEU A 631 1.22 16.93 32.37
CA LEU A 631 1.81 18.12 32.97
C LEU A 631 3.19 17.82 33.57
N GLN A 632 3.31 16.77 34.38
CA GLN A 632 4.59 16.37 34.98
C GLN A 632 5.61 15.92 33.91
N LEU A 633 5.16 15.23 32.87
CA LEU A 633 6.01 14.83 31.75
C LEU A 633 6.57 16.05 31.02
N ALA A 634 5.72 17.02 30.67
CA ALA A 634 6.15 18.28 30.07
C ALA A 634 7.13 19.05 30.96
N GLN A 635 6.84 19.17 32.26
CA GLN A 635 7.74 19.81 33.22
C GLN A 635 9.11 19.10 33.27
N SER A 636 9.11 17.77 33.29
CA SER A 636 10.34 16.97 33.32
C SER A 636 11.16 17.15 32.05
N ILE A 637 10.54 17.10 30.87
CA ILE A 637 11.20 17.40 29.58
C ILE A 637 11.85 18.79 29.64
N GLY A 638 11.10 19.81 30.05
CA GLY A 638 11.60 21.18 30.14
C GLY A 638 12.68 21.39 31.21
N GLN A 639 12.77 20.54 32.23
CA GLN A 639 13.82 20.62 33.24
C GLN A 639 15.10 19.93 32.76
N HIS A 640 14.98 18.73 32.22
CA HIS A 640 16.09 17.79 32.11
C HIS A 640 16.60 17.54 30.69
N VAL A 641 15.81 17.81 29.65
CA VAL A 641 16.18 17.54 28.25
C VAL A 641 16.29 18.86 27.47
N ARG A 642 17.34 18.99 26.64
CA ARG A 642 17.67 20.25 25.94
C ARG A 642 18.00 20.12 24.47
N HIS A 643 18.07 18.89 23.96
CA HIS A 643 18.65 18.61 22.64
C HIS A 643 17.73 17.78 21.75
N LEU A 644 16.42 17.79 22.03
CA LEU A 644 15.45 17.08 21.20
C LEU A 644 15.43 17.65 19.77
N THR A 645 15.49 16.72 18.83
CA THR A 645 15.26 16.92 17.39
C THR A 645 13.90 16.36 16.98
N SER A 646 13.40 15.35 17.70
CA SER A 646 12.07 14.78 17.51
C SER A 646 11.40 14.57 18.87
N LEU A 647 10.18 15.12 19.00
CA LEU A 647 9.33 14.96 20.17
C LEU A 647 7.94 14.51 19.71
N ASP A 648 7.50 13.38 20.22
CA ASP A 648 6.19 12.80 19.93
C ASP A 648 5.48 12.51 21.27
N LEU A 649 4.47 13.31 21.56
CA LEU A 649 3.62 13.21 22.75
C LEU A 649 2.15 13.00 22.38
N SER A 650 1.91 12.30 21.27
CA SER A 650 0.56 12.01 20.80
C SER A 650 -0.26 11.27 21.86
N ASP A 651 -1.59 11.36 21.80
CA ASP A 651 -2.54 10.80 22.79
C ASP A 651 -2.34 11.28 24.24
N CYS A 652 -1.40 12.19 24.53
CA CYS A 652 -1.22 12.70 25.88
C CYS A 652 -2.12 13.91 26.08
N SER A 653 -3.08 13.83 27.00
CA SER A 653 -3.98 14.94 27.27
C SER A 653 -3.28 16.06 28.03
N PHE A 654 -3.24 17.28 27.49
CA PHE A 654 -2.71 18.49 28.12
C PHE A 654 -3.81 19.53 28.33
N ASP A 655 -4.27 19.67 29.58
CA ASP A 655 -5.13 20.80 29.97
C ASP A 655 -4.37 22.14 29.88
N ASP A 656 -5.03 23.26 30.20
CA ASP A 656 -4.44 24.61 30.14
C ASP A 656 -3.08 24.70 30.85
N GLN A 657 -2.94 24.07 32.03
CA GLN A 657 -1.67 24.09 32.77
C GLN A 657 -0.63 23.19 32.10
N GLY A 658 -1.05 22.03 31.60
CA GLY A 658 -0.26 21.12 30.78
C GLY A 658 0.30 21.81 29.53
N ALA A 659 -0.54 22.54 28.80
CA ALA A 659 -0.15 23.26 27.59
C ALA A 659 0.88 24.36 27.88
N VAL A 660 0.73 25.11 28.97
CA VAL A 660 1.73 26.09 29.42
C VAL A 660 3.08 25.42 29.73
N ALA A 661 3.04 24.28 30.43
CA ALA A 661 4.26 23.53 30.73
C ALA A 661 4.91 22.95 29.47
N LEU A 662 4.10 22.44 28.54
CA LEU A 662 4.55 21.90 27.26
C LEU A 662 5.22 22.98 26.40
N ALA A 663 4.59 24.15 26.27
CA ALA A 663 5.17 25.30 25.59
C ALA A 663 6.52 25.71 26.22
N ALA A 664 6.59 25.78 27.55
CA ALA A 664 7.84 26.07 28.25
C ALA A 664 8.93 24.99 28.06
N ALA A 665 8.54 23.74 27.83
CA ALA A 665 9.45 22.64 27.54
C ALA A 665 9.97 22.71 26.09
N ILE A 666 9.09 22.97 25.13
CA ILE A 666 9.39 23.13 23.70
C ILE A 666 10.33 24.31 23.47
N ALA A 667 10.10 25.45 24.13
CA ALA A 667 10.94 26.65 24.01
C ALA A 667 12.43 26.41 24.35
N LYS A 668 12.75 25.31 25.02
CA LYS A 668 14.12 24.92 25.40
C LYS A 668 14.77 23.95 24.40
N GLN A 669 14.03 23.47 23.40
CA GLN A 669 14.51 22.50 22.41
C GLN A 669 14.92 23.20 21.12
N THR A 670 16.05 23.92 21.15
CA THR A 670 16.49 24.77 20.02
C THR A 670 16.85 24.01 18.74
N ARG A 671 16.94 22.67 18.81
CA ARG A 671 17.23 21.79 17.66
C ARG A 671 16.01 21.00 17.17
N LEU A 672 14.82 21.29 17.71
CA LEU A 672 13.61 20.53 17.40
C LEU A 672 13.24 20.69 15.92
N LYS A 673 12.99 19.56 15.26
CA LYS A 673 12.62 19.44 13.84
C LYS A 673 11.26 18.78 13.66
N VAL A 674 10.93 17.80 14.51
CA VAL A 674 9.67 17.07 14.44
C VAL A 674 8.93 17.23 15.75
N LEU A 675 7.71 17.74 15.69
CA LEU A 675 6.80 17.84 16.83
C LEU A 675 5.48 17.17 16.48
N LYS A 676 5.12 16.13 17.23
CA LYS A 676 3.83 15.43 17.09
C LYS A 676 3.05 15.49 18.38
N LEU A 677 1.83 16.01 18.27
CA LEU A 677 0.89 16.22 19.36
C LEU A 677 -0.51 15.81 18.90
N ARG A 678 -0.63 14.72 18.13
CA ARG A 678 -1.94 14.21 17.71
C ARG A 678 -2.75 13.81 18.94
N ASP A 679 -4.04 14.11 19.00
CA ASP A 679 -4.94 13.74 20.10
C ASP A 679 -4.43 14.19 21.49
N ALA A 680 -3.86 15.41 21.56
CA ALA A 680 -3.21 15.93 22.76
C ALA A 680 -4.13 16.80 23.64
N SER A 681 -5.41 16.92 23.29
CA SER A 681 -6.42 17.72 23.99
C SER A 681 -6.01 19.19 24.21
N LEU A 682 -5.28 19.80 23.27
CA LEU A 682 -4.74 21.15 23.47
C LEU A 682 -5.80 22.26 23.37
N GLY A 683 -6.80 22.08 22.51
CA GLY A 683 -7.73 23.14 22.14
C GLY A 683 -7.05 24.36 21.48
N PRO A 684 -7.84 25.41 21.18
CA PRO A 684 -7.37 26.59 20.46
C PRO A 684 -6.27 27.38 21.20
N GLU A 685 -6.40 27.54 22.52
CA GLU A 685 -5.44 28.32 23.32
C GLU A 685 -4.18 27.52 23.68
N GLY A 686 -4.28 26.19 23.85
CA GLY A 686 -3.09 25.35 24.06
C GLY A 686 -2.19 25.30 22.83
N ALA A 687 -2.76 25.15 21.64
CA ALA A 687 -2.02 25.16 20.38
C ALA A 687 -1.32 26.50 20.13
N LYS A 688 -1.99 27.61 20.44
CA LYS A 688 -1.41 28.96 20.40
C LYS A 688 -0.15 29.08 21.25
N LEU A 689 -0.18 28.56 22.49
CA LEU A 689 0.98 28.57 23.38
C LEU A 689 2.14 27.77 22.81
N VAL A 690 1.86 26.61 22.22
CA VAL A 690 2.86 25.74 21.58
C VAL A 690 3.54 26.47 20.41
N VAL A 691 2.78 27.05 19.48
CA VAL A 691 3.39 27.73 18.32
C VAL A 691 4.04 29.06 18.72
N ALA A 692 3.50 29.78 19.71
CA ALA A 692 4.15 30.95 20.28
C ALA A 692 5.51 30.62 20.88
N ALA A 693 5.65 29.47 21.54
CA ALA A 693 6.93 29.00 22.06
C ALA A 693 7.92 28.67 20.93
N LEU A 694 7.48 28.01 19.85
CA LEU A 694 8.32 27.75 18.68
C LEU A 694 8.85 29.04 18.05
N ALA A 695 7.96 30.01 17.81
CA ALA A 695 8.29 31.30 17.21
C ALA A 695 9.24 32.10 18.10
N THR A 696 8.94 32.22 19.40
CA THR A 696 9.75 33.00 20.35
C THR A 696 11.15 32.40 20.53
N ALA A 697 11.27 31.07 20.50
CA ALA A 697 12.55 30.38 20.61
C ALA A 697 13.32 30.29 19.28
N GLY A 698 12.74 30.75 18.16
CA GLY A 698 13.34 30.65 16.83
C GLY A 698 13.51 29.22 16.33
N ILE A 699 12.68 28.30 16.80
CA ILE A 699 12.72 26.89 16.42
C ILE A 699 12.14 26.74 15.01
N GLN A 700 12.82 25.98 14.15
CA GLN A 700 12.39 25.72 12.76
C GLN A 700 12.08 24.24 12.59
N LEU A 701 10.78 23.93 12.59
CA LEU A 701 10.28 22.57 12.38
C LEU A 701 10.32 22.20 10.89
N GLU A 702 10.50 20.91 10.65
CA GLU A 702 10.29 20.24 9.36
C GLU A 702 8.93 19.53 9.34
N SER A 703 8.43 19.06 10.49
CA SER A 703 7.13 18.40 10.61
C SER A 703 6.41 18.81 11.90
N LEU A 704 5.16 19.24 11.74
CA LEU A 704 4.24 19.58 12.82
C LEU A 704 2.92 18.81 12.63
N ASP A 705 2.54 18.06 13.64
CA ASP A 705 1.27 17.33 13.69
C ASP A 705 0.47 17.77 14.92
N LEU A 706 -0.65 18.45 14.66
CA LEU A 706 -1.60 18.95 15.66
C LEU A 706 -3.00 18.34 15.43
N SER A 707 -3.07 17.17 14.80
CA SER A 707 -4.34 16.51 14.49
C SER A 707 -5.13 16.11 15.75
N GLY A 708 -6.46 16.08 15.72
CA GLY A 708 -7.27 15.59 16.85
C GLY A 708 -7.22 16.49 18.11
N ASN A 709 -7.04 17.79 17.96
CA ASN A 709 -6.89 18.72 19.09
C ASN A 709 -8.06 19.69 19.29
N GLU A 710 -9.18 19.49 18.57
CA GLU A 710 -10.36 20.36 18.67
C GLU A 710 -9.95 21.85 18.51
N LEU A 711 -9.15 22.13 17.48
CA LEU A 711 -8.62 23.48 17.27
C LEU A 711 -9.71 24.46 16.83
N GLU A 712 -10.71 23.99 16.10
CA GLU A 712 -11.75 24.81 15.49
C GLU A 712 -11.17 25.94 14.61
N ASP A 713 -12.03 26.82 14.10
CA ASP A 713 -11.60 28.00 13.33
C ASP A 713 -10.69 28.95 14.16
N GLN A 714 -10.97 29.05 15.47
CA GLN A 714 -10.21 29.92 16.38
C GLN A 714 -8.77 29.46 16.54
N GLY A 715 -8.53 28.15 16.61
CA GLY A 715 -7.21 27.56 16.71
C GLY A 715 -6.40 27.83 15.44
N ILE A 716 -6.99 27.66 14.26
CA ILE A 716 -6.34 28.02 13.00
C ILE A 716 -5.95 29.51 12.96
N ALA A 717 -6.86 30.40 13.36
CA ALA A 717 -6.56 31.82 13.47
C ALA A 717 -5.42 32.11 14.48
N ASN A 718 -5.36 31.35 15.57
CA ASN A 718 -4.28 31.43 16.56
C ASN A 718 -2.93 30.95 15.99
N LEU A 719 -2.91 29.90 15.18
CA LEU A 719 -1.70 29.39 14.51
C LEU A 719 -1.13 30.41 13.51
N ILE A 720 -2.01 31.08 12.76
CA ILE A 720 -1.61 32.07 11.75
C ILE A 720 -1.24 33.42 12.37
N GLY A 721 -1.96 33.86 13.39
CA GLY A 721 -1.69 35.12 14.10
C GLY A 721 -2.81 36.13 13.95
N GLY A 722 -3.82 36.02 14.79
CA GLY A 722 -4.81 37.06 15.07
C GLY A 722 -4.65 37.61 16.49
N GLY A 723 -3.72 38.54 16.72
CA GLY A 723 -3.52 39.18 18.03
C GLY A 723 -2.15 39.81 18.25
N SER A 724 -1.87 40.25 19.48
CA SER A 724 -0.64 40.93 19.92
C SER A 724 0.66 40.11 19.83
N CYS A 725 0.60 38.84 19.41
CA CYS A 725 1.73 37.91 19.38
C CYS A 725 2.38 37.72 17.99
N GLY A 726 1.95 38.44 16.96
CA GLY A 726 2.51 38.32 15.61
C GLY A 726 2.09 37.05 14.88
N ARG A 727 2.52 36.90 13.62
CA ARG A 727 2.16 35.76 12.78
C ARG A 727 3.03 34.55 13.09
N LEU A 728 2.46 33.54 13.76
CA LEU A 728 3.23 32.49 14.43
C LEU A 728 3.75 31.43 13.45
N LEU A 729 2.93 30.96 12.52
CA LEU A 729 3.38 30.06 11.44
C LEU A 729 4.26 30.76 10.39
N ASP A 730 4.15 32.08 10.20
CA ASP A 730 5.05 32.85 9.32
C ASP A 730 6.53 32.70 9.71
N SER A 731 6.81 32.36 10.97
CA SER A 731 8.16 32.07 11.44
C SER A 731 8.71 30.73 10.93
N GLN A 732 7.87 29.79 10.49
CA GLN A 732 8.24 28.40 10.17
C GLN A 732 8.53 28.19 8.67
N VAL A 733 9.47 28.95 8.11
CA VAL A 733 9.80 28.91 6.68
C VAL A 733 10.40 27.57 6.19
N GLY A 734 10.84 26.72 7.12
CA GLY A 734 11.37 25.39 6.82
C GLY A 734 10.37 24.23 6.97
N LEU A 735 9.09 24.53 7.23
CA LEU A 735 8.09 23.50 7.50
C LEU A 735 7.72 22.75 6.22
N LYS A 736 7.88 21.43 6.25
CA LYS A 736 7.60 20.52 5.13
C LYS A 736 6.29 19.78 5.29
N VAL A 737 5.94 19.41 6.52
CA VAL A 737 4.72 18.64 6.81
C VAL A 737 3.92 19.38 7.86
N LEU A 738 2.67 19.71 7.52
CA LEU A 738 1.69 20.22 8.47
C LEU A 738 0.45 19.32 8.44
N ARG A 739 0.12 18.72 9.58
CA ARG A 739 -1.13 17.94 9.75
C ARG A 739 -2.04 18.60 10.77
N LEU A 740 -3.27 18.82 10.35
CA LEU A 740 -4.35 19.45 11.09
C LEU A 740 -5.62 18.59 10.96
N ASP A 741 -5.46 17.27 10.89
CA ASP A 741 -6.58 16.35 10.68
C ASP A 741 -7.51 16.35 11.90
N GLU A 742 -8.80 16.11 11.71
CA GLU A 742 -9.77 15.88 12.80
C GLU A 742 -9.77 17.01 13.85
N ASN A 743 -9.85 18.26 13.40
CA ASN A 743 -9.76 19.45 14.27
C ASN A 743 -11.01 20.33 14.26
N GLU A 744 -12.11 19.86 13.66
CA GLU A 744 -13.39 20.60 13.56
C GLU A 744 -13.20 21.97 12.87
N VAL A 745 -12.29 22.04 11.90
CA VAL A 745 -12.02 23.27 11.14
C VAL A 745 -13.08 23.45 10.06
N THR A 746 -13.70 24.63 9.99
CA THR A 746 -14.68 24.95 8.95
C THR A 746 -14.04 25.71 7.79
N SER A 747 -14.80 25.94 6.73
CA SER A 747 -14.37 26.79 5.60
C SER A 747 -13.99 28.23 6.00
N LYS A 748 -14.49 28.74 7.14
CA LYS A 748 -14.15 30.08 7.63
C LYS A 748 -12.74 30.13 8.22
N GLY A 749 -12.39 29.19 9.09
CA GLY A 749 -11.02 29.06 9.61
C GLY A 749 -10.04 28.80 8.48
N LEU A 750 -10.48 28.02 7.49
CA LEU A 750 -9.66 27.70 6.33
C LEU A 750 -9.38 28.90 5.42
N ALA A 751 -10.29 29.86 5.30
CA ALA A 751 -10.03 31.11 4.58
C ALA A 751 -8.85 31.88 5.21
N VAL A 752 -8.76 31.91 6.55
CA VAL A 752 -7.63 32.54 7.27
C VAL A 752 -6.32 31.81 6.99
N LEU A 753 -6.34 30.47 6.94
CA LEU A 753 -5.18 29.68 6.56
C LEU A 753 -4.77 29.97 5.11
N ALA A 754 -5.72 29.97 4.17
CA ALA A 754 -5.47 30.25 2.76
C ALA A 754 -4.82 31.63 2.53
N ASP A 755 -5.28 32.67 3.23
CA ASP A 755 -4.69 34.00 3.16
C ASP A 755 -3.23 34.01 3.61
N SER A 756 -2.87 33.22 4.63
CA SER A 756 -1.49 33.11 5.12
C SER A 756 -0.56 32.36 4.16
N LEU A 757 -1.13 31.47 3.33
CA LEU A 757 -0.42 30.69 2.34
C LEU A 757 -0.15 31.50 1.06
N HIS A 758 -0.76 32.67 0.88
CA HIS A 758 -0.64 33.44 -0.35
C HIS A 758 0.78 34.05 -0.55
N GLY A 759 1.30 33.99 -1.79
CA GLY A 759 2.59 34.58 -2.18
C GLY A 759 3.81 33.66 -2.09
N GLU A 760 4.84 33.91 -2.90
CA GLU A 760 6.04 33.06 -3.01
C GLU A 760 6.92 33.08 -1.74
N LEU A 761 6.83 34.14 -0.94
CA LEU A 761 7.60 34.35 0.29
C LEU A 761 6.86 33.88 1.56
N SER A 762 5.78 33.10 1.43
CA SER A 762 5.04 32.52 2.56
C SER A 762 5.86 31.48 3.32
N TRP A 763 5.50 31.20 4.59
CA TRP A 763 6.08 30.09 5.37
C TRP A 763 5.94 28.73 4.68
N ALA A 764 4.89 28.55 3.87
CA ALA A 764 4.63 27.33 3.12
C ALA A 764 5.47 27.16 1.84
N SER A 765 6.52 27.97 1.64
CA SER A 765 7.39 27.84 0.47
C SER A 765 8.12 26.50 0.42
N ALA A 766 8.44 25.90 1.57
CA ALA A 766 9.07 24.58 1.68
C ALA A 766 8.07 23.43 1.93
N LEU A 767 6.76 23.71 1.91
CA LEU A 767 5.73 22.74 2.29
C LEU A 767 5.61 21.63 1.25
N GLU A 768 5.77 20.38 1.70
CA GLU A 768 5.65 19.15 0.92
C GLU A 768 4.29 18.48 1.17
N GLU A 769 3.73 18.59 2.38
CA GLU A 769 2.47 17.96 2.78
C GLU A 769 1.63 18.91 3.65
N LEU A 770 0.36 19.09 3.24
CA LEU A 770 -0.70 19.70 4.04
C LEU A 770 -1.84 18.70 4.21
N SER A 771 -2.10 18.27 5.44
CA SER A 771 -3.22 17.37 5.75
C SER A 771 -4.28 18.08 6.57
N LEU A 772 -5.51 18.01 6.08
CA LEU A 772 -6.75 18.58 6.64
C LEU A 772 -7.87 17.53 6.64
N TYR A 773 -7.50 16.25 6.74
CA TYR A 773 -8.42 15.12 6.73
C TYR A 773 -9.44 15.23 7.87
N GLY A 774 -10.69 14.83 7.67
CA GLY A 774 -11.63 14.69 8.79
C GLY A 774 -12.09 16.01 9.42
N ASN A 775 -12.23 17.10 8.65
CA ASN A 775 -12.68 18.40 9.15
C ASN A 775 -14.07 18.76 8.59
N GLU A 776 -14.59 19.95 8.89
CA GLU A 776 -15.90 20.43 8.44
C GLU A 776 -15.77 21.37 7.22
N ILE A 777 -14.92 20.97 6.26
CA ILE A 777 -14.55 21.83 5.13
C ILE A 777 -15.52 21.62 3.95
N THR A 778 -16.28 22.65 3.61
CA THR A 778 -17.06 22.71 2.36
C THR A 778 -16.19 22.91 1.12
N ALA A 779 -16.76 22.71 -0.07
CA ALA A 779 -16.10 22.96 -1.35
C ALA A 779 -15.51 24.38 -1.50
N SER A 780 -16.18 25.39 -0.93
CA SER A 780 -15.73 26.79 -1.00
C SER A 780 -14.43 27.02 -0.23
N GLY A 781 -14.31 26.41 0.96
CA GLY A 781 -13.10 26.44 1.79
C GLY A 781 -11.96 25.70 1.10
N ALA A 782 -12.22 24.48 0.65
CA ALA A 782 -11.23 23.66 -0.05
C ALA A 782 -10.65 24.40 -1.27
N MET A 783 -11.50 25.11 -2.02
CA MET A 783 -11.09 25.87 -3.20
C MET A 783 -10.13 27.01 -2.85
N SER A 784 -10.34 27.64 -1.68
CA SER A 784 -9.48 28.70 -1.18
C SER A 784 -8.07 28.18 -0.88
N ILE A 785 -7.95 26.99 -0.28
CA ILE A 785 -6.65 26.35 -0.04
C ILE A 785 -5.99 25.96 -1.35
N VAL A 786 -6.71 25.27 -2.24
CA VAL A 786 -6.18 24.85 -3.54
C VAL A 786 -5.57 26.03 -4.29
N LYS A 787 -6.30 27.16 -4.37
CA LYS A 787 -5.77 28.38 -5.00
C LYS A 787 -4.53 28.92 -4.29
N ALA A 788 -4.51 28.91 -2.95
CA ALA A 788 -3.39 29.42 -2.17
C ALA A 788 -2.12 28.54 -2.29
N VAL A 789 -2.28 27.23 -2.48
CA VAL A 789 -1.15 26.28 -2.58
C VAL A 789 -0.73 25.95 -4.02
N SER A 790 -1.52 26.40 -5.01
CA SER A 790 -1.27 26.18 -6.45
C SER A 790 0.11 26.63 -6.92
N ASN A 791 0.75 27.60 -6.27
CA ASN A 791 2.09 28.09 -6.64
C ASN A 791 3.26 27.50 -5.81
N LYS A 792 3.01 26.58 -4.86
CA LYS A 792 4.06 25.97 -4.00
C LYS A 792 4.86 24.84 -4.66
N ALA A 793 6.07 25.10 -5.13
CA ALA A 793 6.84 24.17 -5.97
C ALA A 793 7.14 22.80 -5.34
N PHE A 794 7.23 22.70 -4.01
CA PHE A 794 7.61 21.46 -3.32
C PHE A 794 6.44 20.63 -2.82
N LEU A 795 5.20 21.13 -2.99
CA LEU A 795 4.00 20.48 -2.48
C LEU A 795 3.74 19.17 -3.24
N LYS A 796 3.64 18.07 -2.50
CA LYS A 796 3.41 16.71 -3.00
C LYS A 796 2.07 16.16 -2.57
N LEU A 797 1.52 16.62 -1.44
CA LEU A 797 0.27 16.12 -0.89
C LEU A 797 -0.55 17.23 -0.23
N VAL A 798 -1.83 17.31 -0.62
CA VAL A 798 -2.90 18.07 0.01
C VAL A 798 -4.00 17.07 0.30
N GLN A 799 -4.11 16.64 1.56
CA GLN A 799 -5.12 15.69 1.98
C GLN A 799 -6.36 16.44 2.49
N LEU A 800 -7.50 16.21 1.84
CA LEU A 800 -8.79 16.86 2.11
C LEU A 800 -9.92 15.83 2.21
N ASP A 801 -9.63 14.53 2.29
CA ASP A 801 -10.65 13.50 2.46
C ASP A 801 -11.42 13.61 3.78
N SER A 802 -12.58 12.98 3.87
CA SER A 802 -13.43 13.01 5.07
C SER A 802 -13.83 14.44 5.47
N ASN A 803 -14.22 15.26 4.49
CA ASN A 803 -14.74 16.60 4.68
C ASN A 803 -16.13 16.75 4.04
N MET A 804 -16.74 17.94 4.14
CA MET A 804 -18.07 18.24 3.60
C MET A 804 -18.01 18.74 2.14
N ILE A 805 -17.18 18.11 1.31
CA ILE A 805 -16.94 18.59 -0.07
C ILE A 805 -17.89 17.87 -1.03
N SER A 806 -18.89 18.60 -1.54
CA SER A 806 -19.83 18.06 -2.53
C SER A 806 -19.14 17.57 -3.81
N SER A 807 -19.78 16.62 -4.51
CA SER A 807 -19.32 16.07 -5.79
C SER A 807 -19.02 17.14 -6.85
N VAL A 808 -19.88 18.15 -6.97
CA VAL A 808 -19.66 19.33 -7.84
C VAL A 808 -18.44 20.14 -7.38
N GLY A 809 -18.27 20.29 -6.07
CA GLY A 809 -17.08 20.90 -5.48
C GLY A 809 -15.78 20.18 -5.83
N LEU A 810 -15.79 18.84 -5.75
CA LEU A 810 -14.65 18.00 -6.11
C LEU A 810 -14.22 18.19 -7.57
N VAL A 811 -15.17 18.22 -8.51
CA VAL A 811 -14.89 18.47 -9.93
C VAL A 811 -14.22 19.84 -10.10
N LYS A 812 -14.76 20.88 -9.45
CA LYS A 812 -14.17 22.24 -9.51
C LYS A 812 -12.76 22.26 -8.93
N LEU A 813 -12.50 21.59 -7.80
CA LEU A 813 -11.18 21.50 -7.17
C LEU A 813 -10.15 20.83 -8.08
N ARG A 814 -10.52 19.69 -8.67
CA ARG A 814 -9.67 18.97 -9.63
C ARG A 814 -9.35 19.84 -10.84
N ALA A 815 -10.34 20.51 -11.42
CA ALA A 815 -10.14 21.42 -12.54
C ALA A 815 -9.16 22.57 -12.20
N ALA A 816 -9.30 23.17 -11.00
CA ALA A 816 -8.41 24.23 -10.53
C ALA A 816 -6.95 23.75 -10.38
N LEU A 817 -6.73 22.55 -9.84
CA LEU A 817 -5.38 21.96 -9.71
C LEU A 817 -4.80 21.53 -11.06
N VAL A 818 -5.62 21.05 -12.00
CA VAL A 818 -5.20 20.75 -13.38
C VAL A 818 -4.73 22.03 -14.07
N THR A 819 -5.49 23.14 -13.96
CA THR A 819 -5.08 24.44 -14.51
C THR A 819 -3.76 24.94 -13.89
N ALA A 820 -3.50 24.60 -12.63
CA ALA A 820 -2.27 24.94 -11.93
C ALA A 820 -1.10 23.96 -12.20
N GLY A 821 -1.29 22.89 -12.99
CA GLY A 821 -0.27 21.86 -13.24
C GLY A 821 0.04 20.97 -12.03
N LYS A 822 -0.91 20.85 -11.10
CA LYS A 822 -0.74 20.19 -9.78
C LYS A 822 -1.82 19.18 -9.43
N ALA A 823 -2.45 18.57 -10.42
CA ALA A 823 -3.45 17.54 -10.17
C ALA A 823 -2.93 16.39 -9.28
N HIS A 824 -1.64 16.05 -9.40
CA HIS A 824 -0.97 15.00 -8.63
C HIS A 824 -0.82 15.27 -7.12
N VAL A 825 -1.03 16.52 -6.66
CA VAL A 825 -0.83 16.86 -5.25
C VAL A 825 -2.06 16.56 -4.39
N LEU A 826 -3.25 16.36 -4.98
CA LEU A 826 -4.45 16.10 -4.20
C LEU A 826 -4.44 14.65 -3.67
N GLY A 827 -4.70 14.47 -2.39
CA GLY A 827 -4.88 13.17 -1.76
C GLY A 827 -6.16 12.46 -2.18
N SER A 828 -6.49 11.37 -1.50
CA SER A 828 -7.80 10.71 -1.63
C SER A 828 -8.93 11.71 -1.34
N MET A 829 -10.07 11.55 -2.01
CA MET A 829 -11.26 12.39 -1.80
C MET A 829 -12.53 11.51 -1.80
N GLU A 830 -12.38 10.22 -1.48
CA GLU A 830 -13.42 9.20 -1.62
C GLU A 830 -14.53 9.29 -0.56
N ASP A 831 -14.22 9.83 0.61
CA ASP A 831 -15.08 9.85 1.80
C ASP A 831 -15.58 11.28 2.10
N ASN A 832 -15.86 12.10 1.10
CA ASN A 832 -16.46 13.43 1.31
C ASN A 832 -17.99 13.37 1.29
N ASP A 833 -18.63 13.95 2.30
CA ASP A 833 -20.09 13.98 2.44
C ASP A 833 -20.73 15.08 1.56
N GLU A 834 -21.91 14.79 0.99
CA GLU A 834 -22.70 15.78 0.26
C GLU A 834 -23.31 16.82 1.22
N ASP A 835 -22.80 18.05 1.17
CA ASP A 835 -23.46 19.22 1.77
C ASP A 835 -24.88 19.34 1.21
N ALA A 836 -25.87 19.21 2.10
CA ALA A 836 -27.28 19.36 1.77
C ALA A 836 -27.78 20.79 2.02
N GLU A 837 -27.12 21.85 1.53
CA GLU A 837 -27.66 23.23 1.33
C GLU A 837 -26.75 23.97 0.31
N SER A 838 -27.19 24.81 -0.64
CA SER A 838 -28.45 25.52 -0.85
C SER A 838 -28.77 25.68 -2.34
N ASP A 839 -30.06 25.61 -2.64
CA ASP A 839 -30.73 26.04 -3.85
C ASP A 839 -30.89 27.57 -3.79
N ASP A 840 -29.83 28.33 -4.05
CA ASP A 840 -29.90 29.78 -4.24
C ASP A 840 -29.96 30.11 -5.74
N GLY A 841 -31.19 30.06 -6.23
CA GLY A 841 -31.56 30.57 -7.54
C GLY A 841 -31.12 32.02 -7.73
N SER A 842 -30.31 32.23 -8.76
CA SER A 842 -30.29 33.48 -9.50
C SER A 842 -30.15 33.19 -10.99
N ASP A 843 -31.18 32.54 -11.55
CA ASP A 843 -31.59 32.79 -12.93
C ASP A 843 -32.18 34.22 -12.96
N GLY A 844 -31.31 35.19 -13.27
CA GLY A 844 -31.72 36.54 -13.63
C GLY A 844 -31.82 36.60 -15.15
N ASP A 845 -33.03 36.39 -15.63
CA ASP A 845 -33.44 36.46 -17.03
C ASP A 845 -32.97 37.73 -17.75
N ASP A 846 -32.66 37.53 -19.03
CA ASP A 846 -32.60 38.54 -20.08
C ASP A 846 -33.87 39.40 -20.11
N ASP A 847 -33.70 40.71 -20.17
CA ASP A 847 -34.69 41.63 -20.75
C ASP A 847 -33.95 42.63 -21.65
N ASP A 848 -33.84 42.24 -22.93
CA ASP A 848 -33.82 43.16 -24.05
C ASP A 848 -35.26 43.64 -24.29
N GLU A 849 -35.59 44.89 -23.95
CA GLU A 849 -36.61 45.64 -24.71
C GLU A 849 -36.45 47.18 -24.55
N ALA A 850 -36.37 47.81 -25.71
CA ALA A 850 -36.46 49.23 -26.07
C ALA A 850 -37.11 50.23 -25.08
N GLU A 851 -36.40 51.33 -24.78
CA GLU A 851 -36.63 52.72 -25.26
C GLU A 851 -35.54 53.69 -24.77
#